data_AF-F7FV80-F1
#
_entry.id   AF-F7FV80-F1
#
_cell.length_a   1.000
_cell.length_b   1.000
_cell.length_c   1.000
_cell.angle_alpha   90.00
_cell.angle_beta   90.00
_cell.angle_gamma   90.00
#
_symmetry.space_group_name_H-M   'P 1'
#
loop_
_entity.id
_entity.type
_entity.pdbx_description
1 polymer ?
#
loop_
_entity_poly.entity_id
_entity_poly.type
_entity_poly.pdbx_seq_one_letter_code
_entity_poly.pdbx_strand_id
1 'polypeptide(L)'
;MLARDPATLHLVSQLHLTPDLASFYAALLTSPPRLNFSSIPDTLICHLRPEALGKIEFEESLALVQRLNKACFDPPPQLDGNKSVSEPPSWEALQVASRLLSGFGDLSEAVLRSLGPAAVGLPVSQIEEHLGGRDLVAALPALAQVRGWSPRQARALLGKLLESGYEVSDAQSLAALGSLVSGLSSAGLQSLAPRVVLEAMGEPGFAQHLAHIPALLKTAFVEQLALAVPNPITLVQAVPDTLTEAIPSAILAFSLDDQPRFDDLNSRRWTAVQAAMFFNEVVKNVSDFDSISPYILHGFTCASASSLDLEQVHRLAKVMERKNVTLGAEQLSCLAKRVSEDGIPEAALDEYPKDMLLFLSPSAYTRTGGCKHFFTRVGQSNVDILQKDSLLRSRLLSEALTCLGISDTRVTKEDICILGQLACDLDGRYINDSAEVLLPQLEQCGGPFSPDQKEATNMALRSGDSPYGPPSRWSVSTLNALQGLLPVLDRHIIQNIPQSIVTSWLKRALLDPSWPRENLRAFIQNLQSSRHRRDANQCPEGEITEISEELVIYTEKELWECLNTSLLAANLDKLKTIPFTYQQEEVFKAKLDKLYPDGYPEVVINNLGSLFKLVTPEDIQKWNVTSVETLTTLLQATDKNDMAMAVINRYIQGGGPLNAMALNVIGSKYFCSLTEEQLNSIEPSEFRMVNSLNPSACSQAQKKILYPKARTAFQGILFPQYYRLIQPYLDGAPPQDIKDLSQKNVNMDIGTFKKLQKEAILPLTPEEVRGLLGQNLPGLKAEEKTSPVREWILKQRQDSLDALGIGLTGGIPNGYIIISRRNRHR
;
A
#
# COMPACT_ATOMS: atom_id res chain seq x y z
N MET A 1 -9.57 -35.93 -31.04
CA MET A 1 -8.68 -36.20 -32.19
C MET A 1 -8.34 -34.92 -32.95
N LEU A 2 -9.32 -34.07 -33.31
CA LEU A 2 -9.09 -32.81 -34.04
C LEU A 2 -8.06 -31.86 -33.39
N ALA A 3 -8.10 -31.65 -32.07
CA ALA A 3 -7.15 -30.74 -31.38
C ALA A 3 -5.67 -31.14 -31.52
N ARG A 4 -5.37 -32.39 -31.93
CA ARG A 4 -4.00 -32.92 -32.06
C ARG A 4 -3.58 -33.10 -33.51
N ASP A 5 -4.44 -32.73 -34.45
CA ASP A 5 -4.12 -32.76 -35.86
C ASP A 5 -3.04 -31.69 -36.18
N PRO A 6 -1.99 -32.02 -36.96
CA PRO A 6 -0.92 -31.08 -37.28
C PRO A 6 -1.40 -29.76 -37.91
N ALA A 7 -2.45 -29.78 -38.74
CA ALA A 7 -2.99 -28.56 -39.32
C ALA A 7 -3.74 -27.72 -38.26
N THR A 8 -4.40 -28.38 -37.30
CA THR A 8 -5.03 -27.70 -36.16
C THR A 8 -4.00 -27.08 -35.22
N LEU A 9 -2.91 -27.78 -34.92
CA LEU A 9 -1.79 -27.24 -34.13
C LEU A 9 -1.11 -26.06 -34.83
N HIS A 10 -0.94 -26.14 -36.15
CA HIS A 10 -0.41 -25.05 -36.95
C HIS A 10 -1.33 -23.83 -36.92
N LEU A 11 -2.64 -24.02 -37.08
CA LEU A 11 -3.62 -22.94 -36.97
C LEU A 11 -3.58 -22.30 -35.57
N VAL A 12 -3.60 -23.10 -34.50
CA VAL A 12 -3.55 -22.58 -33.12
C VAL A 12 -2.25 -21.83 -32.83
N SER A 13 -1.12 -22.23 -33.44
CA SER A 13 0.14 -21.50 -33.32
C SER A 13 0.12 -20.09 -33.93
N GLN A 14 -0.85 -19.81 -34.81
CA GLN A 14 -1.02 -18.52 -35.49
C GLN A 14 -2.12 -17.64 -34.88
N LEU A 15 -2.89 -18.16 -33.90
CA LEU A 15 -4.02 -17.45 -33.30
C LEU A 15 -3.62 -16.78 -31.97
N HIS A 16 -4.19 -15.61 -31.73
CA HIS A 16 -4.21 -15.01 -30.39
C HIS A 16 -5.43 -15.55 -29.64
N LEU A 17 -5.18 -16.51 -28.76
CA LEU A 17 -6.23 -17.12 -27.94
C LEU A 17 -6.42 -16.31 -26.66
N THR A 18 -7.66 -16.22 -26.19
CA THR A 18 -7.92 -15.77 -24.83
C THR A 18 -7.29 -16.74 -23.83
N PRO A 19 -6.87 -16.30 -22.64
CA PRO A 19 -6.22 -17.17 -21.64
C PRO A 19 -7.03 -18.42 -21.30
N ASP A 20 -8.37 -18.29 -21.21
CA ASP A 20 -9.29 -19.41 -21.00
C ASP A 20 -9.22 -20.45 -22.14
N LEU A 21 -9.22 -19.97 -23.38
CA LEU A 21 -9.20 -20.84 -24.56
C LEU A 21 -7.82 -21.48 -24.73
N ALA A 22 -6.74 -20.74 -24.48
CA ALA A 22 -5.38 -21.27 -24.46
C ALA A 22 -5.21 -22.37 -23.41
N SER A 23 -5.70 -22.14 -22.19
CA SER A 23 -5.69 -23.11 -21.09
C SER A 23 -6.52 -24.36 -21.41
N PHE A 24 -7.66 -24.19 -22.05
CA PHE A 24 -8.50 -25.32 -22.50
C PHE A 24 -7.79 -26.17 -23.57
N TYR A 25 -7.18 -25.54 -24.58
CA TYR A 25 -6.40 -26.24 -25.60
C TYR A 25 -5.18 -26.94 -24.99
N ALA A 26 -4.41 -26.25 -24.15
CA ALA A 26 -3.26 -26.82 -23.45
C ALA A 26 -3.65 -28.07 -22.63
N ALA A 27 -4.81 -28.04 -21.95
CA ALA A 27 -5.34 -29.19 -21.22
C ALA A 27 -5.69 -30.39 -22.13
N LEU A 28 -6.25 -30.15 -23.32
CA LEU A 28 -6.57 -31.21 -24.29
C LEU A 28 -5.31 -31.89 -24.85
N LEU A 29 -4.25 -31.10 -25.09
CA LEU A 29 -2.97 -31.61 -25.60
C LEU A 29 -2.22 -32.43 -24.54
N THR A 30 -2.40 -32.10 -23.27
CA THR A 30 -1.72 -32.74 -22.15
C THR A 30 -2.53 -33.84 -21.46
N SER A 31 -3.77 -34.08 -21.89
CA SER A 31 -4.59 -35.21 -21.43
C SER A 31 -4.11 -36.54 -22.03
N PRO A 32 -4.28 -37.70 -21.35
CA PRO A 32 -3.86 -39.00 -21.89
C PRO A 32 -4.57 -39.36 -23.21
N PRO A 33 -3.87 -39.91 -24.22
CA PRO A 33 -2.41 -40.08 -24.30
C PRO A 33 -1.70 -38.74 -24.53
N ARG A 34 -0.64 -38.43 -23.78
CA ARG A 34 0.00 -37.11 -23.81
C ARG A 34 0.72 -36.87 -25.14
N LEU A 35 0.58 -35.66 -25.71
CA LEU A 35 1.40 -35.22 -26.86
C LEU A 35 2.85 -34.96 -26.39
N ASN A 36 3.83 -35.14 -27.27
CA ASN A 36 5.21 -34.76 -26.96
C ASN A 36 5.29 -33.23 -26.75
N PHE A 37 5.91 -32.78 -25.65
CA PHE A 37 6.04 -31.35 -25.32
C PHE A 37 6.75 -30.54 -26.42
N SER A 38 7.67 -31.15 -27.16
CA SER A 38 8.32 -30.53 -28.33
C SER A 38 7.33 -30.15 -29.45
N SER A 39 6.17 -30.80 -29.51
CA SER A 39 5.14 -30.58 -30.53
C SER A 39 4.04 -29.61 -30.10
N ILE A 40 4.04 -29.16 -28.85
CA ILE A 40 3.08 -28.15 -28.35
C ILE A 40 3.51 -26.77 -28.87
N PRO A 41 2.63 -25.95 -29.47
CA PRO A 41 2.95 -24.58 -29.90
C PRO A 41 3.42 -23.67 -28.75
N ASP A 42 4.36 -22.77 -29.03
CA ASP A 42 4.85 -21.78 -28.05
C ASP A 42 3.73 -20.87 -27.50
N THR A 43 2.66 -20.63 -28.27
CA THR A 43 1.48 -19.88 -27.81
C THR A 43 0.70 -20.57 -26.68
N LEU A 44 0.94 -21.86 -26.44
CA LEU A 44 0.24 -22.64 -25.42
C LEU A 44 1.12 -23.04 -24.23
N ILE A 45 2.45 -22.91 -24.33
CA ILE A 45 3.36 -23.44 -23.30
C ILE A 45 3.23 -22.71 -21.96
N CYS A 46 2.86 -21.42 -21.97
CA CYS A 46 2.62 -20.64 -20.76
C CYS A 46 1.39 -21.14 -19.98
N HIS A 47 0.48 -21.84 -20.65
CA HIS A 47 -0.80 -22.30 -20.08
C HIS A 47 -0.83 -23.81 -19.82
N LEU A 48 0.34 -24.46 -19.82
CA LEU A 48 0.43 -25.88 -19.49
C LEU A 48 0.02 -26.11 -18.03
N ARG A 49 -0.70 -27.21 -17.81
CA ARG A 49 -1.09 -27.63 -16.46
C ARG A 49 0.11 -28.26 -15.74
N PRO A 50 0.50 -27.81 -14.54
CA PRO A 50 1.61 -28.40 -13.80
C PRO A 50 1.47 -29.92 -13.59
N GLU A 51 0.25 -30.45 -13.42
CA GLU A 51 0.01 -31.88 -13.21
C GLU A 51 0.30 -32.73 -14.46
N ALA A 52 0.27 -32.09 -15.63
CA ALA A 52 0.69 -32.73 -16.87
C ALA A 52 2.21 -32.89 -16.98
N LEU A 53 2.96 -32.08 -16.25
CA LEU A 53 4.42 -32.07 -16.23
C LEU A 53 4.93 -33.10 -15.21
N GLY A 54 4.57 -34.37 -15.43
CA GLY A 54 4.97 -35.51 -14.57
C GLY A 54 6.49 -35.75 -14.55
N LYS A 55 6.94 -37.00 -14.35
CA LYS A 55 8.37 -37.32 -14.51
C LYS A 55 8.79 -37.12 -15.98
N ILE A 56 9.30 -35.94 -16.29
CA ILE A 56 9.92 -35.58 -17.58
C ILE A 56 11.43 -35.80 -17.41
N GLU A 57 12.09 -36.28 -18.47
CA GLU A 57 13.55 -36.40 -18.49
C GLU A 57 14.22 -35.03 -18.36
N PHE A 58 15.44 -35.00 -17.81
CA PHE A 58 16.16 -33.75 -17.55
C PHE A 58 16.32 -32.89 -18.82
N GLU A 59 16.75 -33.50 -19.92
CA GLU A 59 16.98 -32.80 -21.20
C GLU A 59 15.70 -32.22 -21.80
N GLU A 60 14.59 -32.97 -21.73
CA GLU A 60 13.29 -32.48 -22.20
C GLU A 60 12.76 -31.34 -21.32
N SER A 61 13.00 -31.41 -20.02
CA SER A 61 12.64 -30.36 -19.06
C SER A 61 13.42 -29.08 -19.32
N LEU A 62 14.73 -29.20 -19.52
CA LEU A 62 15.61 -28.06 -19.82
C LEU A 62 15.23 -27.39 -21.16
N ALA A 63 14.96 -28.18 -22.20
CA ALA A 63 14.50 -27.68 -23.49
C ALA A 63 13.15 -26.94 -23.37
N LEU A 64 12.23 -27.45 -22.54
CA LEU A 64 10.95 -26.79 -22.30
C LEU A 64 11.12 -25.48 -21.51
N VAL A 65 12.00 -25.43 -20.51
CA VAL A 65 12.35 -24.18 -19.78
C VAL A 65 12.93 -23.13 -20.74
N GLN A 66 13.82 -23.52 -21.66
CA GLN A 66 14.39 -22.60 -22.64
C GLN A 66 13.34 -22.03 -23.61
N ARG A 67 12.32 -22.83 -23.97
CA ARG A 67 11.19 -22.34 -24.76
C ARG A 67 10.29 -21.42 -23.96
N LEU A 68 10.05 -21.76 -22.69
CA LEU A 68 9.27 -20.96 -21.75
C LEU A 68 9.87 -19.56 -21.59
N ASN A 69 11.20 -19.45 -21.48
CA ASN A 69 11.91 -18.17 -21.46
C ASN A 69 11.53 -17.29 -22.66
N LYS A 70 11.57 -17.84 -23.88
CA LYS A 70 11.29 -17.10 -25.12
C LYS A 70 9.81 -16.74 -25.31
N ALA A 71 8.91 -17.60 -24.87
CA ALA A 71 7.48 -17.42 -25.12
C ALA A 71 6.77 -16.63 -24.00
N CYS A 72 7.21 -16.79 -22.74
CA CYS A 72 6.43 -16.36 -21.58
C CYS A 72 7.15 -15.34 -20.68
N PHE A 73 8.49 -15.30 -20.69
CA PHE A 73 9.25 -14.43 -19.80
C PHE A 73 9.92 -13.26 -20.55
N ASP A 74 10.37 -13.49 -21.79
CA ASP A 74 10.91 -12.47 -22.69
C ASP A 74 10.23 -12.55 -24.08
N PRO A 75 8.91 -12.28 -24.18
CA PRO A 75 8.24 -12.30 -25.48
C PRO A 75 8.80 -11.22 -26.41
N PRO A 76 8.98 -11.51 -27.71
CA PRO A 76 9.46 -10.51 -28.65
C PRO A 76 8.51 -9.30 -28.72
N PRO A 77 9.03 -8.07 -28.88
CA PRO A 77 8.19 -6.88 -28.95
C PRO A 77 7.20 -7.00 -30.11
N GLN A 78 5.92 -6.79 -29.81
CA GLN A 78 4.87 -6.76 -30.82
C GLN A 78 5.16 -5.63 -31.82
N LEU A 79 4.93 -5.88 -33.11
CA LEU A 79 5.22 -4.93 -34.19
C LEU A 79 4.40 -3.62 -34.14
N ASP A 80 3.45 -3.51 -33.22
CA ASP A 80 2.56 -2.37 -33.06
C ASP A 80 3.17 -1.25 -32.20
N GLY A 81 4.35 -0.71 -32.58
CA GLY A 81 4.86 0.65 -32.30
C GLY A 81 4.94 1.20 -30.87
N ASN A 82 4.30 0.59 -29.89
CA ASN A 82 4.31 0.94 -28.48
C ASN A 82 5.45 0.18 -27.85
N LYS A 83 6.44 0.92 -27.34
CA LYS A 83 7.49 0.37 -26.48
C LYS A 83 6.83 -0.19 -25.21
N SER A 84 6.38 -1.44 -25.26
CA SER A 84 5.88 -2.15 -24.10
C SER A 84 7.05 -2.39 -23.16
N VAL A 85 6.97 -1.83 -21.96
CA VAL A 85 7.69 -2.33 -20.80
C VAL A 85 7.45 -3.85 -20.76
N SER A 86 8.50 -4.67 -20.66
CA SER A 86 8.35 -6.13 -20.55
C SER A 86 7.37 -6.44 -19.42
N GLU A 87 6.21 -6.99 -19.76
CA GLU A 87 5.23 -7.41 -18.76
C GLU A 87 5.84 -8.53 -17.90
N PRO A 88 5.57 -8.56 -16.59
CA PRO A 88 6.01 -9.68 -15.76
C PRO A 88 5.43 -10.99 -16.31
N PRO A 89 6.15 -12.12 -16.13
CA PRO A 89 5.69 -13.41 -16.64
C PRO A 89 4.31 -13.74 -16.05
N SER A 90 3.46 -14.37 -16.85
CA SER A 90 2.13 -14.81 -16.37
C SER A 90 2.31 -15.79 -15.20
N TRP A 91 1.36 -15.76 -14.26
CA TRP A 91 1.35 -16.66 -13.12
C TRP A 91 1.43 -18.13 -13.55
N GLU A 92 0.72 -18.49 -14.62
CA GLU A 92 0.71 -19.84 -15.17
C GLU A 92 2.10 -20.25 -15.65
N ALA A 93 2.83 -19.34 -16.31
CA ALA A 93 4.20 -19.59 -16.74
C ALA A 93 5.15 -19.81 -15.54
N LEU A 94 4.97 -19.08 -14.44
CA LEU A 94 5.73 -19.30 -13.20
C LEU A 94 5.46 -20.68 -12.60
N GLN A 95 4.22 -21.15 -12.63
CA GLN A 95 3.87 -22.49 -12.14
C GLN A 95 4.47 -23.60 -12.99
N VAL A 96 4.44 -23.43 -14.32
CA VAL A 96 5.10 -24.35 -15.26
C VAL A 96 6.60 -24.40 -14.99
N ALA A 97 7.25 -23.23 -14.85
CA ALA A 97 8.68 -23.15 -14.53
C ALA A 97 9.00 -23.84 -13.20
N SER A 98 8.25 -23.53 -12.15
CA SER A 98 8.43 -24.11 -10.82
C SER A 98 8.30 -25.63 -10.83
N ARG A 99 7.28 -26.16 -11.51
CA ARG A 99 7.09 -27.60 -11.61
C ARG A 99 8.23 -28.29 -12.36
N LEU A 100 8.70 -27.72 -13.47
CA LEU A 100 9.84 -28.27 -14.23
C LEU A 100 11.12 -28.29 -13.39
N LEU A 101 11.42 -27.17 -12.73
CA LEU A 101 12.64 -27.00 -11.96
C LEU A 101 12.63 -27.80 -10.66
N SER A 102 11.46 -28.14 -10.11
CA SER A 102 11.35 -28.99 -8.91
C SER A 102 11.96 -30.39 -9.09
N GLY A 103 12.06 -30.88 -10.35
CA GLY A 103 12.63 -32.18 -10.67
C GLY A 103 14.14 -32.18 -10.92
N PHE A 104 14.81 -31.03 -10.83
CA PHE A 104 16.24 -30.92 -11.11
C PHE A 104 17.02 -31.41 -9.88
N GLY A 105 17.93 -32.37 -10.08
CA GLY A 105 18.69 -32.98 -8.97
C GLY A 105 19.99 -32.25 -8.64
N ASP A 106 20.74 -31.77 -9.63
CA ASP A 106 22.00 -31.04 -9.44
C ASP A 106 21.98 -29.75 -10.27
N LEU A 107 22.19 -28.61 -9.61
CA LEU A 107 22.16 -27.27 -10.22
C LEU A 107 23.59 -26.81 -10.54
N SER A 108 24.22 -27.45 -11.53
CA SER A 108 25.57 -27.07 -12.01
C SER A 108 25.60 -25.67 -12.66
N GLU A 109 26.80 -25.08 -12.78
CA GLU A 109 27.00 -23.77 -13.41
C GLU A 109 26.33 -23.68 -14.79
N ALA A 110 26.51 -24.69 -15.64
CA ALA A 110 25.98 -24.70 -17.01
C ALA A 110 24.44 -24.67 -17.02
N VAL A 111 23.81 -25.39 -16.09
CA VAL A 111 22.36 -25.41 -15.93
C VAL A 111 21.87 -24.04 -15.49
N LEU A 112 22.44 -23.48 -14.41
CA LEU A 112 22.08 -22.16 -13.88
C LEU A 112 22.17 -21.05 -14.93
N ARG A 113 23.25 -21.03 -15.72
CA ARG A 113 23.42 -20.07 -16.83
C ARG A 113 22.36 -20.22 -17.92
N SER A 114 21.83 -21.42 -18.11
CA SER A 114 20.83 -21.71 -19.15
C SER A 114 19.37 -21.49 -18.71
N LEU A 115 19.12 -21.32 -17.40
CA LEU A 115 17.76 -21.14 -16.86
C LEU A 115 17.12 -19.81 -17.26
N GLY A 116 17.91 -18.77 -17.52
CA GLY A 116 17.39 -17.44 -17.88
C GLY A 116 16.37 -16.91 -16.87
N PRO A 117 15.40 -16.08 -17.30
CA PRO A 117 14.36 -15.54 -16.42
C PRO A 117 13.53 -16.60 -15.68
N ALA A 118 13.28 -17.77 -16.28
CA ALA A 118 12.53 -18.86 -15.65
C ALA A 118 13.20 -19.40 -14.37
N ALA A 119 14.44 -19.01 -14.06
CA ALA A 119 15.10 -19.29 -12.80
C ALA A 119 14.30 -18.80 -11.57
N VAL A 120 13.43 -17.79 -11.70
CA VAL A 120 12.52 -17.39 -10.62
C VAL A 120 11.48 -18.46 -10.26
N GLY A 121 11.34 -19.50 -11.08
CA GLY A 121 10.57 -20.70 -10.75
C GLY A 121 11.28 -21.62 -9.75
N LEU A 122 12.59 -21.47 -9.50
CA LEU A 122 13.34 -22.35 -8.61
C LEU A 122 12.71 -22.38 -7.20
N PRO A 123 12.25 -23.55 -6.71
CA PRO A 123 11.80 -23.68 -5.34
C PRO A 123 12.93 -23.32 -4.35
N VAL A 124 12.59 -22.70 -3.23
CA VAL A 124 13.61 -22.33 -2.21
C VAL A 124 14.30 -23.57 -1.65
N SER A 125 13.58 -24.69 -1.47
CA SER A 125 14.17 -25.96 -1.07
C SER A 125 15.23 -26.46 -2.04
N GLN A 126 15.01 -26.28 -3.35
CA GLN A 126 16.00 -26.64 -4.37
C GLN A 126 17.26 -25.77 -4.28
N ILE A 127 17.11 -24.47 -4.00
CA ILE A 127 18.23 -23.55 -3.76
C ILE A 127 19.01 -23.94 -2.50
N GLU A 128 18.32 -24.34 -1.43
CA GLU A 128 18.96 -24.64 -0.14
C GLU A 128 19.64 -26.02 -0.11
N GLU A 129 19.04 -27.03 -0.75
CA GLU A 129 19.47 -28.44 -0.66
C GLU A 129 20.41 -28.88 -1.79
N HIS A 130 20.19 -28.40 -3.03
CA HIS A 130 20.82 -28.98 -4.24
C HIS A 130 21.78 -28.02 -4.96
N LEU A 131 21.90 -26.77 -4.48
CA LEU A 131 22.77 -25.78 -5.10
C LEU A 131 24.19 -25.80 -4.51
N GLY A 132 25.17 -26.12 -5.37
CA GLY A 132 26.59 -26.05 -5.04
C GLY A 132 27.10 -24.60 -4.98
N GLY A 133 27.82 -24.26 -3.92
CA GLY A 133 28.36 -22.92 -3.71
C GLY A 133 29.28 -22.39 -4.81
N ARG A 134 30.16 -23.26 -5.34
CA ARG A 134 31.09 -22.90 -6.43
C ARG A 134 30.36 -22.64 -7.74
N ASP A 135 29.39 -23.49 -8.07
CA ASP A 135 28.55 -23.34 -9.25
C ASP A 135 27.76 -22.04 -9.22
N LEU A 136 27.25 -21.67 -8.03
CA LEU A 136 26.54 -20.41 -7.81
C LEU A 136 27.45 -19.19 -8.05
N VAL A 137 28.67 -19.17 -7.49
CA VAL A 137 29.62 -18.06 -7.71
C VAL A 137 29.94 -17.92 -9.20
N ALA A 138 30.16 -19.04 -9.91
CA ALA A 138 30.46 -19.02 -11.33
C ALA A 138 29.25 -18.58 -12.18
N ALA A 139 28.03 -18.94 -11.79
CA ALA A 139 26.79 -18.57 -12.48
C ALA A 139 26.24 -17.18 -12.08
N LEU A 140 26.83 -16.50 -11.08
CA LEU A 140 26.37 -15.20 -10.57
C LEU A 140 26.07 -14.17 -11.68
N PRO A 141 26.91 -13.97 -12.72
CA PRO A 141 26.63 -12.99 -13.75
C PRO A 141 25.32 -13.24 -14.52
N ALA A 142 24.88 -14.50 -14.63
CA ALA A 142 23.60 -14.84 -15.27
C ALA A 142 22.44 -14.61 -14.29
N LEU A 143 22.56 -15.08 -13.05
CA LEU A 143 21.51 -14.96 -12.03
C LEU A 143 21.26 -13.52 -11.57
N ALA A 144 22.30 -12.69 -11.58
CA ALA A 144 22.23 -11.25 -11.28
C ALA A 144 21.34 -10.47 -12.27
N GLN A 145 21.13 -11.00 -13.48
CA GLN A 145 20.28 -10.37 -14.50
C GLN A 145 18.82 -10.82 -14.43
N VAL A 146 18.53 -11.92 -13.71
CA VAL A 146 17.18 -12.45 -13.56
C VAL A 146 16.34 -11.49 -12.73
N ARG A 147 15.22 -11.00 -13.29
CA ARG A 147 14.29 -10.09 -12.60
C ARG A 147 13.15 -10.88 -11.98
N GLY A 148 12.63 -10.41 -10.84
CA GLY A 148 11.45 -11.01 -10.21
C GLY A 148 11.75 -12.09 -9.17
N TRP A 149 12.99 -12.17 -8.66
CA TRP A 149 13.29 -12.99 -7.49
C TRP A 149 12.36 -12.63 -6.33
N SER A 150 11.74 -13.64 -5.71
CA SER A 150 11.09 -13.40 -4.43
C SER A 150 12.15 -13.04 -3.37
N PRO A 151 11.81 -12.23 -2.36
CA PRO A 151 12.75 -11.87 -1.29
C PRO A 151 13.39 -13.08 -0.61
N ARG A 152 12.69 -14.22 -0.52
CA ARG A 152 13.23 -15.46 0.06
C ARG A 152 14.20 -16.17 -0.88
N GLN A 153 13.88 -16.28 -2.18
CA GLN A 153 14.83 -16.84 -3.15
C GLN A 153 16.12 -16.01 -3.18
N ALA A 154 16.00 -14.68 -3.23
CA ALA A 154 17.16 -13.80 -3.23
C ALA A 154 18.00 -13.97 -1.95
N ARG A 155 17.36 -14.06 -0.77
CA ARG A 155 18.05 -14.35 0.50
C ARG A 155 18.72 -15.71 0.53
N ALA A 156 18.05 -16.77 0.05
CA ALA A 156 18.59 -18.12 0.01
C ALA A 156 19.82 -18.19 -0.92
N LEU A 157 19.71 -17.61 -2.12
CA LEU A 157 20.83 -17.50 -3.07
C LEU A 157 21.99 -16.69 -2.46
N LEU A 158 21.70 -15.53 -1.88
CA LEU A 158 22.73 -14.69 -1.28
C LEU A 158 23.40 -15.38 -0.08
N GLY A 159 22.63 -16.06 0.77
CA GLY A 159 23.16 -16.84 1.90
C GLY A 159 24.14 -17.92 1.42
N LYS A 160 23.77 -18.70 0.41
CA LYS A 160 24.66 -19.68 -0.23
C LYS A 160 25.90 -19.04 -0.85
N LEU A 161 25.75 -17.89 -1.49
CA LEU A 161 26.85 -17.16 -2.11
C LEU A 161 27.89 -16.72 -1.05
N LEU A 162 27.42 -16.18 0.08
CA LEU A 162 28.25 -15.76 1.21
C LEU A 162 28.94 -16.95 1.91
N GLU A 163 28.20 -18.05 2.15
CA GLU A 163 28.76 -19.31 2.68
C GLU A 163 29.89 -19.88 1.80
N SER A 164 29.87 -19.55 0.51
CA SER A 164 30.84 -20.00 -0.49
C SER A 164 32.07 -19.11 -0.60
N GLY A 165 32.19 -18.09 0.26
CA GLY A 165 33.34 -17.19 0.32
C GLY A 165 33.23 -15.95 -0.58
N TYR A 166 32.05 -15.63 -1.10
CA TYR A 166 31.83 -14.34 -1.75
C TYR A 166 31.76 -13.22 -0.71
N GLU A 167 32.57 -12.18 -0.87
CA GLU A 167 32.59 -11.04 0.05
C GLU A 167 32.12 -9.77 -0.67
N VAL A 168 31.12 -9.10 -0.10
CA VAL A 168 30.68 -7.76 -0.55
C VAL A 168 31.56 -6.73 0.17
N SER A 169 32.73 -6.44 -0.39
CA SER A 169 33.72 -5.55 0.24
C SER A 169 33.93 -4.23 -0.52
N ASP A 170 33.50 -4.16 -1.77
CA ASP A 170 33.70 -3.01 -2.65
C ASP A 170 32.50 -2.77 -3.59
N ALA A 171 32.58 -1.70 -4.38
CA ALA A 171 31.51 -1.28 -5.28
C ALA A 171 31.19 -2.34 -6.35
N GLN A 172 32.22 -3.01 -6.86
CA GLN A 172 32.09 -4.00 -7.94
C GLN A 172 31.43 -5.28 -7.45
N SER A 173 31.82 -5.78 -6.27
CA SER A 173 31.22 -6.95 -5.62
C SER A 173 29.77 -6.68 -5.19
N LEU A 174 29.44 -5.46 -4.76
CA LEU A 174 28.05 -5.08 -4.49
C LEU A 174 27.23 -5.01 -5.80
N ALA A 175 27.77 -4.37 -6.84
CA ALA A 175 27.08 -4.23 -8.12
C ALA A 175 26.89 -5.57 -8.85
N ALA A 176 27.86 -6.48 -8.72
CA ALA A 176 27.83 -7.82 -9.33
C ALA A 176 26.70 -8.71 -8.80
N LEU A 177 26.10 -8.40 -7.63
CA LEU A 177 24.90 -9.08 -7.16
C LEU A 177 23.69 -8.84 -8.08
N GLY A 178 23.67 -7.72 -8.83
CA GLY A 178 22.55 -7.33 -9.68
C GLY A 178 21.22 -7.38 -8.94
N SER A 179 20.24 -8.14 -9.44
CA SER A 179 18.92 -8.29 -8.83
C SER A 179 18.91 -9.05 -7.50
N LEU A 180 19.95 -9.84 -7.20
CA LEU A 180 20.08 -10.58 -5.93
C LEU A 180 20.34 -9.64 -4.75
N VAL A 181 20.67 -8.37 -5.01
CA VAL A 181 20.76 -7.30 -4.00
C VAL A 181 19.48 -7.20 -3.16
N SER A 182 18.32 -7.57 -3.72
CA SER A 182 17.03 -7.66 -3.01
C SER A 182 17.04 -8.64 -1.81
N GLY A 183 18.01 -9.55 -1.76
CA GLY A 183 18.21 -10.51 -0.68
C GLY A 183 19.06 -9.97 0.48
N LEU A 184 19.70 -8.81 0.34
CA LEU A 184 20.49 -8.22 1.43
C LEU A 184 19.59 -7.81 2.60
N SER A 185 20.09 -7.98 3.83
CA SER A 185 19.48 -7.38 5.01
C SER A 185 19.89 -5.92 5.12
N SER A 186 19.03 -5.10 5.74
CA SER A 186 19.32 -3.72 6.07
C SER A 186 20.60 -3.59 6.91
N ALA A 187 20.79 -4.46 7.91
CA ALA A 187 22.00 -4.53 8.73
C ALA A 187 23.25 -4.90 7.92
N GLY A 188 23.13 -5.83 6.96
CA GLY A 188 24.23 -6.22 6.08
C GLY A 188 24.62 -5.13 5.10
N LEU A 189 23.68 -4.28 4.68
CA LEU A 189 23.99 -3.10 3.87
C LEU A 189 24.61 -1.98 4.74
N GLN A 190 24.08 -1.78 5.95
CA GLN A 190 24.56 -0.74 6.87
C GLN A 190 25.95 -1.00 7.43
N SER A 191 26.42 -2.25 7.40
CA SER A 191 27.80 -2.60 7.77
C SER A 191 28.84 -2.26 6.70
N LEU A 192 28.40 -2.00 5.46
CA LEU A 192 29.28 -1.53 4.38
C LEU A 192 29.70 -0.08 4.62
N ALA A 193 30.88 0.29 4.13
CA ALA A 193 31.29 1.69 4.15
C ALA A 193 30.37 2.52 3.22
N PRO A 194 29.85 3.70 3.65
CA PRO A 194 28.97 4.55 2.83
C PRO A 194 29.51 4.83 1.43
N ARG A 195 30.83 4.96 1.32
CA ARG A 195 31.52 5.21 0.06
C ARG A 195 31.43 4.05 -0.94
N VAL A 196 31.42 2.81 -0.46
CA VAL A 196 31.24 1.61 -1.31
C VAL A 196 29.86 1.64 -1.96
N VAL A 197 28.82 2.00 -1.20
CA VAL A 197 27.45 2.13 -1.71
C VAL A 197 27.35 3.25 -2.74
N LEU A 198 27.98 4.40 -2.48
CA LEU A 198 28.01 5.52 -3.42
C LEU A 198 28.71 5.15 -4.75
N GLU A 199 29.87 4.50 -4.66
CA GLU A 199 30.63 4.07 -5.85
C GLU A 199 29.85 3.01 -6.65
N ALA A 200 29.15 2.08 -5.98
CA ALA A 200 28.30 1.09 -6.64
C ALA A 200 27.15 1.73 -7.45
N MET A 201 26.61 2.88 -7.03
CA MET A 201 25.59 3.60 -7.81
C MET A 201 26.11 4.09 -9.17
N GLY A 202 27.44 4.26 -9.31
CA GLY A 202 28.09 4.60 -10.57
C GLY A 202 28.31 3.40 -11.50
N GLU A 203 28.13 2.16 -11.03
CA GLU A 203 28.35 0.97 -11.84
C GLU A 203 27.24 0.80 -12.90
N PRO A 204 27.60 0.50 -14.17
CA PRO A 204 26.63 0.40 -15.26
C PRO A 204 25.51 -0.61 -14.97
N GLY A 205 24.27 -0.12 -14.97
CA GLY A 205 23.07 -0.96 -14.81
C GLY A 205 22.68 -1.26 -13.35
N PHE A 206 23.53 -0.99 -12.36
CA PHE A 206 23.23 -1.32 -10.96
C PHE A 206 21.94 -0.67 -10.45
N ALA A 207 21.76 0.64 -10.70
CA ALA A 207 20.57 1.39 -10.28
C ALA A 207 19.24 0.81 -10.81
N GLN A 208 19.25 0.11 -11.94
CA GLN A 208 18.05 -0.51 -12.52
C GLN A 208 17.60 -1.73 -11.70
N HIS A 209 18.54 -2.46 -11.10
CA HIS A 209 18.25 -3.60 -10.23
C HIS A 209 17.58 -3.19 -8.92
N LEU A 210 17.70 -1.91 -8.51
CA LEU A 210 17.11 -1.38 -7.27
C LEU A 210 15.62 -1.06 -7.39
N ALA A 211 15.02 -1.12 -8.59
CA ALA A 211 13.63 -0.75 -8.82
C ALA A 211 12.64 -1.56 -7.95
N HIS A 212 12.88 -2.86 -7.79
CA HIS A 212 11.95 -3.83 -7.20
C HIS A 212 12.44 -4.39 -5.85
N ILE A 213 13.44 -3.77 -5.22
CA ILE A 213 13.92 -4.21 -3.91
C ILE A 213 12.91 -3.83 -2.80
N PRO A 214 12.93 -4.52 -1.65
CA PRO A 214 12.04 -4.19 -0.52
C PRO A 214 12.19 -2.73 -0.08
N ALA A 215 11.08 -2.09 0.31
CA ALA A 215 11.06 -0.68 0.71
C ALA A 215 12.05 -0.36 1.85
N LEU A 216 12.19 -1.27 2.82
CA LEU A 216 13.15 -1.13 3.92
C LEU A 216 14.60 -1.05 3.41
N LEU A 217 14.94 -1.84 2.39
CA LEU A 217 16.27 -1.83 1.79
C LEU A 217 16.49 -0.55 0.97
N LYS A 218 15.45 -0.02 0.31
CA LYS A 218 15.53 1.30 -0.34
C LYS A 218 15.91 2.39 0.65
N THR A 219 15.28 2.40 1.84
CA THR A 219 15.63 3.31 2.94
C THR A 219 17.07 3.12 3.39
N ALA A 220 17.51 1.88 3.57
CA ALA A 220 18.89 1.57 3.96
C ALA A 220 19.92 2.10 2.94
N PHE A 221 19.64 1.97 1.64
CA PHE A 221 20.49 2.54 0.58
C PHE A 221 20.57 4.06 0.66
N VAL A 222 19.43 4.74 0.82
CA VAL A 222 19.41 6.20 0.89
C VAL A 222 20.09 6.72 2.16
N GLU A 223 19.96 6.03 3.30
CA GLU A 223 20.72 6.35 4.52
C GLU A 223 22.23 6.25 4.28
N GLN A 224 22.70 5.18 3.64
CA GLN A 224 24.12 5.04 3.30
C GLN A 224 24.60 6.12 2.33
N LEU A 225 23.80 6.48 1.32
CA LEU A 225 24.13 7.57 0.40
C LEU A 225 24.16 8.93 1.11
N ALA A 226 23.23 9.19 2.04
CA ALA A 226 23.19 10.42 2.83
C ALA A 226 24.41 10.55 3.76
N LEU A 227 24.93 9.43 4.27
CA LEU A 227 26.19 9.41 5.03
C LEU A 227 27.41 9.68 4.15
N ALA A 228 27.41 9.20 2.89
CA ALA A 228 28.49 9.43 1.95
C ALA A 228 28.49 10.85 1.35
N VAL A 229 27.30 11.44 1.18
CA VAL A 229 27.08 12.72 0.49
C VAL A 229 26.20 13.64 1.36
N PRO A 230 26.79 14.44 2.26
CA PRO A 230 26.02 15.25 3.20
C PRO A 230 25.29 16.46 2.57
N ASN A 231 25.73 16.94 1.41
CA ASN A 231 25.06 18.07 0.74
C ASN A 231 23.77 17.60 0.03
N PRO A 232 22.61 18.19 0.34
CA PRO A 232 21.32 17.75 -0.21
C PRO A 232 21.22 17.73 -1.73
N ILE A 233 21.80 18.72 -2.42
CA ILE A 233 21.72 18.83 -3.88
C ILE A 233 22.51 17.69 -4.52
N THR A 234 23.74 17.48 -4.06
CA THR A 234 24.57 16.37 -4.54
C THR A 234 23.98 15.01 -4.19
N LEU A 235 23.27 14.89 -3.05
CA LEU A 235 22.57 13.66 -2.71
C LEU A 235 21.43 13.38 -3.69
N VAL A 236 20.62 14.39 -4.02
CA VAL A 236 19.54 14.24 -5.03
C VAL A 236 20.10 13.81 -6.38
N GLN A 237 21.30 14.25 -6.74
CA GLN A 237 21.98 13.81 -7.97
C GLN A 237 22.49 12.37 -7.86
N ALA A 238 23.05 11.97 -6.72
CA ALA A 238 23.60 10.63 -6.49
C ALA A 238 22.52 9.53 -6.33
N VAL A 239 21.35 9.87 -5.78
CA VAL A 239 20.26 8.92 -5.59
C VAL A 239 19.56 8.65 -6.94
N PRO A 240 19.42 7.40 -7.40
CA PRO A 240 18.67 7.09 -8.62
C PRO A 240 17.14 7.24 -8.41
N ASP A 241 16.39 7.44 -9.51
CA ASP A 241 14.93 7.64 -9.45
C ASP A 241 14.18 6.49 -8.75
N THR A 242 14.72 5.27 -8.86
CA THR A 242 14.19 4.04 -8.22
C THR A 242 14.17 4.10 -6.68
N LEU A 243 14.96 5.00 -6.09
CA LEU A 243 15.11 5.21 -4.65
C LEU A 243 14.60 6.57 -4.17
N THR A 244 14.06 7.42 -5.05
CA THR A 244 13.66 8.79 -4.71
C THR A 244 12.66 8.87 -3.55
N GLU A 245 11.66 7.98 -3.51
CA GLU A 245 10.64 7.94 -2.46
C GLU A 245 11.22 7.66 -1.05
N ALA A 246 12.44 7.11 -0.97
CA ALA A 246 13.11 6.83 0.30
C ALA A 246 13.95 8.02 0.82
N ILE A 247 14.03 9.15 0.10
CA ILE A 247 14.71 10.36 0.58
C ILE A 247 13.89 11.04 1.69
N PRO A 248 14.42 11.19 2.91
CA PRO A 248 13.69 11.87 3.98
C PRO A 248 13.36 13.32 3.63
N SER A 249 12.12 13.75 3.91
CA SER A 249 11.62 15.08 3.57
C SER A 249 12.49 16.21 4.15
N ALA A 250 13.07 16.00 5.33
CA ALA A 250 13.94 16.98 5.97
C ALA A 250 15.25 17.25 5.20
N ILE A 251 15.71 16.31 4.37
CA ILE A 251 16.88 16.52 3.51
C ILE A 251 16.53 17.44 2.32
N LEU A 252 15.28 17.40 1.85
CA LEU A 252 14.80 18.18 0.71
C LEU A 252 14.49 19.65 1.05
N ALA A 253 14.88 20.10 2.25
CA ALA A 253 14.79 21.49 2.66
C ALA A 253 15.98 22.30 2.12
N PHE A 254 16.02 22.54 0.81
CA PHE A 254 17.10 23.29 0.16
C PHE A 254 17.17 24.75 0.64
N SER A 255 18.37 25.33 0.59
CA SER A 255 18.58 26.74 0.95
C SER A 255 18.16 27.67 -0.18
N LEU A 256 17.67 28.87 0.11
CA LEU A 256 17.20 29.81 -0.92
C LEU A 256 18.31 30.18 -1.93
N ASP A 257 19.55 30.29 -1.45
CA ASP A 257 20.71 30.68 -2.27
C ASP A 257 21.35 29.50 -3.03
N ASP A 258 20.95 28.26 -2.72
CA ASP A 258 21.53 27.04 -3.27
C ASP A 258 20.40 26.05 -3.56
N GLN A 259 19.83 26.19 -4.76
CA GLN A 259 18.72 25.38 -5.25
C GLN A 259 19.21 24.35 -6.29
N PRO A 260 18.66 23.13 -6.29
CA PRO A 260 18.96 22.16 -7.34
C PRO A 260 18.44 22.64 -8.69
N ARG A 261 19.02 22.11 -9.78
CA ARG A 261 18.52 22.39 -11.13
C ARG A 261 17.10 21.86 -11.28
N PHE A 262 16.26 22.60 -12.01
CA PHE A 262 14.87 22.19 -12.27
C PHE A 262 14.79 20.77 -12.84
N ASP A 263 15.64 20.44 -13.81
CA ASP A 263 15.66 19.10 -14.43
C ASP A 263 15.97 17.98 -13.43
N ASP A 264 16.86 18.24 -12.45
CA ASP A 264 17.27 17.26 -11.44
C ASP A 264 16.09 16.91 -10.49
N LEU A 265 15.14 17.84 -10.32
CA LEU A 265 13.89 17.63 -9.59
C LEU A 265 12.78 17.07 -10.49
N ASN A 266 12.63 17.61 -11.69
CA ASN A 266 11.48 17.35 -12.55
C ASN A 266 11.45 15.93 -13.11
N SER A 267 12.62 15.30 -13.26
CA SER A 267 12.76 13.93 -13.76
C SER A 267 12.49 12.83 -12.72
N ARG A 268 12.09 13.20 -11.50
CA ARG A 268 12.04 12.29 -10.34
C ARG A 268 10.62 11.99 -9.87
N ARG A 269 10.43 10.82 -9.25
CA ARG A 269 9.17 10.36 -8.64
C ARG A 269 9.08 10.72 -7.16
N TRP A 270 8.83 11.99 -6.88
CA TRP A 270 8.60 12.46 -5.51
C TRP A 270 7.27 11.97 -4.94
N THR A 271 7.19 11.87 -3.62
CA THR A 271 5.93 11.80 -2.87
C THR A 271 5.38 13.20 -2.61
N ALA A 272 4.08 13.32 -2.32
CA ALA A 272 3.44 14.61 -2.06
C ALA A 272 4.12 15.39 -0.90
N VAL A 273 4.55 14.67 0.14
CA VAL A 273 5.24 15.26 1.31
C VAL A 273 6.63 15.77 0.94
N GLN A 274 7.38 15.00 0.13
CA GLN A 274 8.69 15.41 -0.38
C GLN A 274 8.57 16.61 -1.31
N ALA A 275 7.69 16.53 -2.31
CA ALA A 275 7.47 17.58 -3.30
C ALA A 275 7.05 18.90 -2.64
N ALA A 276 6.23 18.83 -1.59
CA ALA A 276 5.82 20.01 -0.84
C ALA A 276 7.01 20.83 -0.34
N MET A 277 8.13 20.20 0.04
CA MET A 277 9.31 20.88 0.61
C MET A 277 9.91 21.96 -0.30
N PHE A 278 9.87 21.75 -1.62
CA PHE A 278 10.45 22.65 -2.62
C PHE A 278 9.42 23.19 -3.64
N PHE A 279 8.16 22.75 -3.57
CA PHE A 279 7.09 23.14 -4.50
C PHE A 279 7.00 24.65 -4.76
N ASN A 280 7.02 25.46 -3.70
CA ASN A 280 6.86 26.92 -3.82
C ASN A 280 7.96 27.56 -4.66
N GLU A 281 9.21 27.09 -4.53
CA GLU A 281 10.33 27.66 -5.26
C GLU A 281 10.30 27.22 -6.73
N VAL A 282 9.85 25.99 -7.01
CA VAL A 282 9.65 25.53 -8.39
C VAL A 282 8.56 26.34 -9.10
N VAL A 283 7.39 26.50 -8.48
CA VAL A 283 6.25 27.18 -9.14
C VAL A 283 6.51 28.68 -9.35
N LYS A 284 7.27 29.34 -8.46
CA LYS A 284 7.67 30.76 -8.67
C LYS A 284 8.64 30.95 -9.83
N ASN A 285 9.49 29.96 -10.09
CA ASN A 285 10.59 30.07 -11.07
C ASN A 285 10.21 29.55 -12.46
N VAL A 286 9.03 28.93 -12.60
CA VAL A 286 8.56 28.36 -13.87
C VAL A 286 7.41 29.21 -14.42
N SER A 287 7.54 29.63 -15.67
CA SER A 287 6.49 30.37 -16.39
C SER A 287 5.40 29.47 -16.99
N ASP A 288 5.77 28.25 -17.39
CA ASP A 288 4.86 27.25 -17.98
C ASP A 288 4.67 26.04 -17.07
N PHE A 289 3.52 25.97 -16.41
CA PHE A 289 3.19 24.87 -15.51
C PHE A 289 3.05 23.51 -16.22
N ASP A 290 2.80 23.47 -17.54
CA ASP A 290 2.78 22.23 -18.31
C ASP A 290 4.17 21.57 -18.39
N SER A 291 5.26 22.28 -18.09
CA SER A 291 6.60 21.69 -17.98
C SER A 291 6.84 20.91 -16.68
N ILE A 292 6.04 21.16 -15.64
CA ILE A 292 6.22 20.57 -14.29
C ILE A 292 5.64 19.16 -14.24
N SER A 293 6.41 18.18 -13.76
CA SER A 293 5.99 16.78 -13.66
C SER A 293 4.83 16.60 -12.66
N PRO A 294 3.96 15.59 -12.86
CA PRO A 294 2.85 15.32 -11.93
C PRO A 294 3.34 15.06 -10.49
N TYR A 295 4.55 14.51 -10.34
CA TYR A 295 5.20 14.25 -9.05
C TYR A 295 5.70 15.51 -8.33
N ILE A 296 5.89 16.64 -9.02
CA ILE A 296 6.08 17.91 -8.32
C ILE A 296 4.71 18.53 -8.03
N LEU A 297 3.77 18.44 -8.97
CA LEU A 297 2.45 19.07 -8.86
C LEU A 297 1.66 18.60 -7.63
N HIS A 298 1.76 17.32 -7.24
CA HIS A 298 1.08 16.84 -6.04
C HIS A 298 1.68 17.36 -4.72
N GLY A 299 2.78 18.14 -4.77
CA GLY A 299 3.33 18.88 -3.63
C GLY A 299 2.58 20.18 -3.32
N PHE A 300 1.52 20.49 -4.06
CA PHE A 300 0.67 21.67 -3.83
C PHE A 300 0.16 21.74 -2.39
N THR A 301 0.27 22.88 -1.74
CA THR A 301 -0.27 23.09 -0.39
C THR A 301 -1.16 24.33 -0.33
N CYS A 302 -1.98 24.46 0.70
CA CYS A 302 -2.73 25.71 0.93
C CYS A 302 -1.82 26.93 1.02
N ALA A 303 -0.66 26.81 1.69
CA ALA A 303 0.30 27.91 1.78
C ALA A 303 0.84 28.31 0.40
N SER A 304 1.00 27.33 -0.50
CA SER A 304 1.39 27.57 -1.90
C SER A 304 0.28 28.30 -2.66
N ALA A 305 -0.97 27.84 -2.53
CA ALA A 305 -2.14 28.44 -3.19
C ALA A 305 -2.27 29.93 -2.91
N SER A 306 -1.99 30.34 -1.68
CA SER A 306 -2.08 31.74 -1.27
C SER A 306 -0.90 32.62 -1.70
N SER A 307 0.22 32.01 -2.11
CA SER A 307 1.36 32.75 -2.69
C SER A 307 1.16 33.05 -4.19
N LEU A 308 0.17 32.39 -4.81
CA LEU A 308 -0.19 32.54 -6.21
C LEU A 308 -1.40 33.45 -6.36
N ASP A 309 -1.43 34.20 -7.46
CA ASP A 309 -2.64 34.92 -7.86
C ASP A 309 -3.74 33.94 -8.34
N LEU A 310 -4.97 34.41 -8.42
CA LEU A 310 -6.12 33.57 -8.81
C LEU A 310 -5.93 32.96 -10.19
N GLU A 311 -5.40 33.71 -11.16
CA GLU A 311 -5.20 33.24 -12.52
C GLU A 311 -4.17 32.09 -12.59
N GLN A 312 -3.08 32.22 -11.84
CA GLN A 312 -2.08 31.17 -11.65
C GLN A 312 -2.69 29.92 -11.03
N VAL A 313 -3.52 30.06 -9.99
CA VAL A 313 -4.19 28.89 -9.36
C VAL A 313 -5.12 28.20 -10.35
N HIS A 314 -5.92 28.95 -11.12
CA HIS A 314 -6.76 28.37 -12.17
C HIS A 314 -5.93 27.63 -13.23
N ARG A 315 -4.84 28.22 -13.74
CA ARG A 315 -3.95 27.55 -14.71
C ARG A 315 -3.35 26.28 -14.12
N LEU A 316 -2.88 26.34 -12.88
CA LEU A 316 -2.28 25.19 -12.19
C LEU A 316 -3.29 24.05 -11.99
N ALA A 317 -4.53 24.37 -11.57
CA ALA A 317 -5.59 23.38 -11.40
C ALA A 317 -5.93 22.67 -12.72
N LYS A 318 -5.95 23.39 -13.84
CA LYS A 318 -6.18 22.81 -15.17
C LYS A 318 -5.04 21.90 -15.62
N VAL A 319 -3.79 22.26 -15.32
CA VAL A 319 -2.64 21.38 -15.56
C VAL A 319 -2.74 20.11 -14.71
N MET A 320 -3.16 20.23 -13.45
CA MET A 320 -3.35 19.10 -12.56
C MET A 320 -4.39 18.11 -13.09
N GLU A 321 -5.52 18.57 -13.64
CA GLU A 321 -6.50 17.69 -14.30
C GLU A 321 -5.92 17.03 -15.55
N ARG A 322 -5.28 17.80 -16.46
CA ARG A 322 -4.68 17.26 -17.69
C ARG A 322 -3.62 16.18 -17.42
N LYS A 323 -2.87 16.33 -16.33
CA LYS A 323 -1.83 15.38 -15.91
C LYS A 323 -2.32 14.34 -14.90
N ASN A 324 -3.63 14.32 -14.60
CA ASN A 324 -4.28 13.40 -13.68
C ASN A 324 -3.55 13.31 -12.31
N VAL A 325 -3.22 14.48 -11.73
CA VAL A 325 -2.46 14.59 -10.50
C VAL A 325 -3.31 14.18 -9.30
N THR A 326 -2.83 13.20 -8.53
CA THR A 326 -3.49 12.76 -7.29
C THR A 326 -3.22 13.73 -6.15
N LEU A 327 -4.26 14.26 -5.53
CA LEU A 327 -4.20 15.20 -4.41
C LEU A 327 -4.96 14.63 -3.20
N GLY A 328 -4.48 14.93 -2.00
CA GLY A 328 -5.14 14.57 -0.74
C GLY A 328 -6.33 15.49 -0.40
N ALA A 329 -7.17 15.06 0.55
CA ALA A 329 -8.40 15.76 0.94
C ALA A 329 -8.17 17.25 1.31
N GLU A 330 -7.12 17.55 2.08
CA GLU A 330 -6.81 18.93 2.47
C GLU A 330 -6.38 19.80 1.28
N GLN A 331 -5.56 19.24 0.37
CA GLN A 331 -5.11 19.93 -0.85
C GLN A 331 -6.30 20.23 -1.76
N LEU A 332 -7.18 19.25 -1.95
CA LEU A 332 -8.39 19.36 -2.77
C LEU A 332 -9.39 20.37 -2.20
N SER A 333 -9.67 20.32 -0.90
CA SER A 333 -10.52 21.29 -0.21
C SER A 333 -10.00 22.72 -0.39
N CYS A 334 -8.68 22.89 -0.33
CA CYS A 334 -8.04 24.18 -0.52
C CYS A 334 -8.13 24.68 -1.96
N LEU A 335 -7.83 23.81 -2.91
CA LEU A 335 -7.92 24.11 -4.34
C LEU A 335 -9.37 24.49 -4.69
N ALA A 336 -10.34 23.72 -4.21
CA ALA A 336 -11.76 23.97 -4.39
C ALA A 336 -12.15 25.36 -3.89
N LYS A 337 -11.72 25.72 -2.67
CA LYS A 337 -11.99 27.04 -2.09
C LYS A 337 -11.40 28.17 -2.94
N ARG A 338 -10.14 28.03 -3.39
CA ARG A 338 -9.43 29.09 -4.12
C ARG A 338 -9.96 29.29 -5.54
N VAL A 339 -10.24 28.19 -6.25
CA VAL A 339 -10.78 28.19 -7.62
C VAL A 339 -12.24 28.65 -7.65
N SER A 340 -13.00 28.46 -6.55
CA SER A 340 -14.41 28.88 -6.47
C SER A 340 -14.64 30.31 -5.97
N GLU A 341 -13.59 31.10 -5.70
CA GLU A 341 -13.73 32.49 -5.23
C GLU A 341 -14.54 33.36 -6.21
N ASP A 342 -14.29 33.22 -7.52
CA ASP A 342 -15.03 33.90 -8.59
C ASP A 342 -16.19 33.05 -9.16
N GLY A 343 -16.44 31.88 -8.57
CA GLY A 343 -17.35 30.86 -9.09
C GLY A 343 -16.78 30.08 -10.29
N ILE A 344 -17.23 28.84 -10.48
CA ILE A 344 -16.82 28.00 -11.61
C ILE A 344 -18.01 27.87 -12.56
N PRO A 345 -17.90 28.32 -13.83
CA PRO A 345 -18.92 28.06 -14.84
C PRO A 345 -19.09 26.57 -15.07
N GLU A 346 -20.32 26.11 -15.27
CA GLU A 346 -20.64 24.69 -15.48
C GLU A 346 -19.83 24.06 -16.62
N ALA A 347 -19.71 24.76 -17.75
CA ALA A 347 -18.94 24.30 -18.92
C ALA A 347 -17.44 24.09 -18.66
N ALA A 348 -16.90 24.63 -17.55
CA ALA A 348 -15.50 24.50 -17.18
C ALA A 348 -15.25 23.42 -16.12
N LEU A 349 -16.28 22.71 -15.64
CA LEU A 349 -16.13 21.65 -14.62
C LEU A 349 -15.21 20.50 -15.10
N ASP A 350 -15.21 20.24 -16.41
CA ASP A 350 -14.37 19.23 -17.04
C ASP A 350 -12.87 19.63 -17.10
N GLU A 351 -12.55 20.90 -16.85
CA GLU A 351 -11.18 21.40 -16.87
C GLU A 351 -10.46 21.29 -15.52
N TYR A 352 -11.18 20.95 -14.44
CA TYR A 352 -10.63 20.89 -13.09
C TYR A 352 -10.59 19.46 -12.53
N PRO A 353 -9.74 19.17 -11.52
CA PRO A 353 -9.68 17.86 -10.90
C PRO A 353 -11.05 17.37 -10.42
N LYS A 354 -11.51 16.22 -10.93
CA LYS A 354 -12.81 15.64 -10.52
C LYS A 354 -12.94 15.44 -9.01
N ASP A 355 -11.85 15.07 -8.34
CA ASP A 355 -11.80 14.87 -6.88
C ASP A 355 -11.96 16.18 -6.09
N MET A 356 -11.65 17.33 -6.71
CA MET A 356 -11.86 18.65 -6.10
C MET A 356 -13.36 18.95 -5.93
N LEU A 357 -14.20 18.41 -6.82
CA LEU A 357 -15.64 18.66 -6.84
C LEU A 357 -16.33 18.10 -5.59
N LEU A 358 -15.73 17.11 -4.92
CA LEU A 358 -16.19 16.58 -3.62
C LEU A 358 -16.28 17.67 -2.53
N PHE A 359 -15.52 18.76 -2.68
CA PHE A 359 -15.45 19.86 -1.71
C PHE A 359 -16.25 21.10 -2.13
N LEU A 360 -16.96 21.05 -3.26
CA LEU A 360 -17.82 22.12 -3.74
C LEU A 360 -19.28 21.90 -3.31
N SER A 361 -20.03 22.99 -3.16
CA SER A 361 -21.47 22.91 -2.92
C SER A 361 -22.23 22.84 -4.25
N PRO A 362 -23.14 21.87 -4.44
CA PRO A 362 -23.95 21.77 -5.65
C PRO A 362 -24.97 22.90 -5.77
N SER A 363 -25.26 23.62 -4.68
CA SER A 363 -26.21 24.74 -4.65
C SER A 363 -25.87 25.88 -5.62
N ALA A 364 -24.61 25.98 -6.06
CA ALA A 364 -24.18 26.90 -7.11
C ALA A 364 -24.71 26.49 -8.52
N TYR A 365 -24.92 25.20 -8.76
CA TYR A 365 -25.28 24.60 -10.06
C TYR A 365 -26.75 24.17 -10.15
N THR A 366 -27.48 24.16 -9.04
CA THR A 366 -28.92 23.81 -9.02
C THR A 366 -29.80 24.82 -9.75
N ARG A 367 -29.35 26.08 -9.92
CA ARG A 367 -30.11 27.14 -10.61
C ARG A 367 -29.99 27.12 -12.13
N THR A 368 -28.98 26.43 -12.69
CA THR A 368 -28.72 26.38 -14.14
C THR A 368 -29.24 25.10 -14.82
N GLY A 369 -29.75 24.13 -14.04
CA GLY A 369 -30.10 22.80 -14.54
C GLY A 369 -28.91 21.83 -14.64
N GLY A 370 -27.72 22.26 -14.19
CA GLY A 370 -26.45 21.56 -14.32
C GLY A 370 -26.11 20.53 -13.24
N CYS A 371 -27.03 20.25 -12.32
CA CYS A 371 -26.74 19.37 -11.19
C CYS A 371 -26.39 17.94 -11.65
N LYS A 372 -27.01 17.43 -12.73
CA LYS A 372 -26.69 16.10 -13.28
C LYS A 372 -25.25 16.01 -13.80
N HIS A 373 -24.77 17.03 -14.52
CA HIS A 373 -23.39 17.06 -15.01
C HIS A 373 -22.38 17.14 -13.85
N PHE A 374 -22.65 17.99 -12.86
CA PHE A 374 -21.86 18.06 -11.63
C PHE A 374 -21.78 16.69 -10.93
N PHE A 375 -22.93 16.04 -10.69
CA PHE A 375 -22.94 14.74 -10.01
C PHE A 375 -22.35 13.61 -10.85
N THR A 376 -22.43 13.68 -12.18
CA THR A 376 -21.72 12.75 -13.07
C THR A 376 -20.21 12.83 -12.84
N ARG A 377 -19.65 14.04 -12.75
CA ARG A 377 -18.22 14.24 -12.47
C ARG A 377 -17.85 13.84 -11.04
N VAL A 378 -18.71 14.12 -10.06
CA VAL A 378 -18.54 13.62 -8.69
C VAL A 378 -18.58 12.10 -8.63
N GLY A 379 -19.49 11.44 -9.36
CA GLY A 379 -19.57 9.98 -9.42
C GLY A 379 -18.34 9.32 -10.05
N GLN A 380 -17.59 10.04 -10.88
CA GLN A 380 -16.31 9.61 -11.46
C GLN A 380 -15.11 9.85 -10.53
N SER A 381 -15.27 10.65 -9.47
CA SER A 381 -14.22 10.95 -8.50
C SER A 381 -13.96 9.79 -7.56
N ASN A 382 -12.80 9.79 -6.90
CA ASN A 382 -12.48 8.85 -5.84
C ASN A 382 -13.18 9.27 -4.54
N VAL A 383 -14.38 8.74 -4.28
CA VAL A 383 -15.18 9.10 -3.10
C VAL A 383 -14.55 8.66 -1.78
N ASP A 384 -13.60 7.71 -1.81
CA ASP A 384 -12.90 7.20 -0.64
C ASP A 384 -11.85 8.16 -0.08
N ILE A 385 -11.59 9.27 -0.78
CA ILE A 385 -10.91 10.45 -0.19
C ILE A 385 -11.70 10.97 1.02
N LEU A 386 -13.01 10.79 1.02
CA LEU A 386 -13.88 11.07 2.15
C LEU A 386 -14.17 9.78 2.93
N GLN A 387 -14.04 9.84 4.25
CA GLN A 387 -14.47 8.73 5.11
C GLN A 387 -15.95 8.41 4.85
N LYS A 388 -16.28 7.11 4.82
CA LYS A 388 -17.63 6.60 4.47
C LYS A 388 -18.75 7.26 5.31
N ASP A 389 -18.50 7.45 6.61
CA ASP A 389 -19.46 8.06 7.54
C ASP A 389 -19.30 9.59 7.68
N SER A 390 -18.52 10.23 6.82
CA SER A 390 -18.32 11.68 6.90
C SER A 390 -19.59 12.44 6.51
N LEU A 391 -19.89 13.51 7.26
CA LEU A 391 -21.02 14.39 6.99
C LEU A 391 -21.01 14.97 5.57
N LEU A 392 -19.82 15.15 4.98
CA LEU A 392 -19.67 15.64 3.61
C LEU A 392 -20.09 14.57 2.59
N ARG A 393 -19.64 13.32 2.73
CA ARG A 393 -20.00 12.21 1.83
C ARG A 393 -21.50 11.90 1.91
N SER A 394 -22.07 11.86 3.11
CA SER A 394 -23.52 11.69 3.30
C SER A 394 -24.33 12.85 2.70
N ARG A 395 -23.83 14.08 2.78
CA ARG A 395 -24.47 15.24 2.15
C ARG A 395 -24.43 15.15 0.63
N LEU A 396 -23.28 14.81 0.03
CA LEU A 396 -23.14 14.64 -1.41
C LEU A 396 -24.13 13.61 -1.96
N LEU A 397 -24.26 12.46 -1.30
CA LEU A 397 -25.25 11.45 -1.69
C LEU A 397 -26.69 11.98 -1.61
N SER A 398 -27.04 12.64 -0.51
CA SER A 398 -28.38 13.21 -0.31
C SER A 398 -28.73 14.29 -1.35
N GLU A 399 -27.77 15.17 -1.67
CA GLU A 399 -27.92 16.21 -2.68
C GLU A 399 -27.97 15.61 -4.11
N ALA A 400 -27.24 14.52 -4.36
CA ALA A 400 -27.30 13.79 -5.63
C ALA A 400 -28.67 13.16 -5.86
N LEU A 401 -29.21 12.46 -4.86
CA LEU A 401 -30.57 11.88 -4.90
C LEU A 401 -31.63 12.96 -5.14
N THR A 402 -31.48 14.10 -4.46
CA THR A 402 -32.37 15.26 -4.64
C THR A 402 -32.28 15.81 -6.07
N CYS A 403 -31.08 15.94 -6.63
CA CYS A 403 -30.86 16.40 -8.01
C CYS A 403 -31.50 15.47 -9.04
N LEU A 404 -31.43 14.15 -8.80
CA LEU A 404 -32.01 13.14 -9.67
C LEU A 404 -33.54 13.00 -9.51
N GLY A 405 -34.14 13.67 -8.52
CA GLY A 405 -35.57 13.58 -8.24
C GLY A 405 -35.97 12.23 -7.62
N ILE A 406 -35.02 11.54 -6.97
CA ILE A 406 -35.24 10.24 -6.34
C ILE A 406 -35.81 10.49 -4.94
N SER A 407 -37.14 10.40 -4.82
CA SER A 407 -37.85 10.46 -3.53
C SER A 407 -38.13 9.08 -2.92
N ASP A 408 -38.17 8.05 -3.78
CA ASP A 408 -38.36 6.65 -3.41
C ASP A 408 -37.01 5.91 -3.43
N THR A 409 -37.02 4.59 -3.26
CA THR A 409 -35.85 3.71 -3.26
C THR A 409 -35.55 3.06 -4.62
N ARG A 410 -36.25 3.49 -5.67
CA ARG A 410 -36.05 2.99 -7.05
C ARG A 410 -35.03 3.83 -7.79
N VAL A 411 -34.02 3.18 -8.34
CA VAL A 411 -32.96 3.78 -9.17
C VAL A 411 -32.91 3.11 -10.53
N THR A 412 -32.69 3.91 -11.56
CA THR A 412 -32.54 3.46 -12.95
C THR A 412 -31.07 3.29 -13.31
N LYS A 413 -30.79 2.68 -14.47
CA LYS A 413 -29.43 2.60 -15.02
C LYS A 413 -28.80 3.99 -15.24
N GLU A 414 -29.59 5.00 -15.63
CA GLU A 414 -29.10 6.37 -15.78
C GLU A 414 -28.68 6.96 -14.43
N ASP A 415 -29.47 6.73 -13.39
CA ASP A 415 -29.15 7.20 -12.03
C ASP A 415 -27.84 6.60 -11.52
N ILE A 416 -27.61 5.30 -11.74
CA ILE A 416 -26.36 4.63 -11.37
C ILE A 416 -25.17 5.19 -12.15
N CYS A 417 -25.32 5.47 -13.45
CA CYS A 417 -24.27 6.10 -14.23
C CYS A 417 -23.90 7.50 -13.73
N ILE A 418 -24.88 8.27 -13.24
CA ILE A 418 -24.63 9.60 -12.68
C ILE A 418 -24.02 9.50 -11.28
N LEU A 419 -24.55 8.64 -10.41
CA LEU A 419 -24.05 8.45 -9.05
C LEU A 419 -22.63 7.86 -9.03
N GLY A 420 -22.28 6.99 -9.99
CA GLY A 420 -20.98 6.35 -10.09
C GLY A 420 -20.58 5.69 -8.76
N GLN A 421 -19.43 6.06 -8.20
CA GLN A 421 -18.97 5.51 -6.92
C GLN A 421 -19.87 5.89 -5.72
N LEU A 422 -20.65 6.98 -5.77
CA LEU A 422 -21.60 7.30 -4.69
C LEU A 422 -22.71 6.24 -4.55
N ALA A 423 -23.00 5.49 -5.62
CA ALA A 423 -23.97 4.40 -5.56
C ALA A 423 -23.56 3.28 -4.58
N CYS A 424 -22.26 3.18 -4.25
CA CYS A 424 -21.73 2.22 -3.27
C CYS A 424 -22.20 2.48 -1.83
N ASP A 425 -22.71 3.69 -1.56
CA ASP A 425 -23.21 4.10 -0.26
C ASP A 425 -24.74 4.02 -0.14
N LEU A 426 -25.43 3.55 -1.19
CA LEU A 426 -26.87 3.32 -1.14
C LEU A 426 -27.20 2.17 -0.18
N ASP A 427 -28.16 2.42 0.71
CA ASP A 427 -28.56 1.47 1.76
C ASP A 427 -29.30 0.24 1.20
N GLY A 428 -29.52 -0.76 2.06
CA GLY A 428 -30.16 -2.02 1.67
C GLY A 428 -31.55 -1.88 1.04
N ARG A 429 -32.28 -0.77 1.25
CA ARG A 429 -33.62 -0.58 0.66
C ARG A 429 -33.53 -0.35 -0.84
N TYR A 430 -32.56 0.44 -1.28
CA TYR A 430 -32.29 0.65 -2.71
C TYR A 430 -31.93 -0.67 -3.40
N ILE A 431 -31.12 -1.49 -2.74
CA ILE A 431 -30.71 -2.81 -3.25
C ILE A 431 -31.94 -3.71 -3.44
N ASN A 432 -32.85 -3.75 -2.47
CA ASN A 432 -34.06 -4.55 -2.57
C ASN A 432 -34.96 -4.12 -3.74
N ASP A 433 -35.12 -2.81 -3.94
CA ASP A 433 -36.06 -2.29 -4.95
C ASP A 433 -35.46 -2.17 -6.35
N SER A 434 -34.12 -2.24 -6.48
CA SER A 434 -33.40 -2.00 -7.74
C SER A 434 -32.20 -2.95 -7.97
N ALA A 435 -32.30 -4.19 -7.50
CA ALA A 435 -31.22 -5.18 -7.56
C ALA A 435 -30.64 -5.40 -8.97
N GLU A 436 -31.48 -5.35 -10.00
CA GLU A 436 -31.09 -5.55 -11.41
C GLU A 436 -29.96 -4.61 -11.84
N VAL A 437 -30.02 -3.34 -11.43
CA VAL A 437 -29.05 -2.30 -11.81
C VAL A 437 -27.99 -2.05 -10.75
N LEU A 438 -28.28 -2.32 -9.48
CA LEU A 438 -27.35 -2.05 -8.37
C LEU A 438 -26.34 -3.17 -8.13
N LEU A 439 -26.70 -4.44 -8.28
CA LEU A 439 -25.77 -5.54 -8.01
C LEU A 439 -24.50 -5.49 -8.88
N PRO A 440 -24.56 -5.17 -10.19
CA PRO A 440 -23.35 -4.98 -11.00
C PRO A 440 -22.49 -3.78 -10.55
N GLN A 441 -23.10 -2.75 -9.97
CA GLN A 441 -22.37 -1.60 -9.43
C GLN A 441 -21.69 -1.94 -8.10
N LEU A 442 -22.38 -2.68 -7.21
CA LEU A 442 -21.85 -3.11 -5.92
C LEU A 442 -20.63 -4.02 -6.05
N GLU A 443 -20.56 -4.82 -7.12
CA GLU A 443 -19.39 -5.62 -7.45
C GLU A 443 -18.11 -4.75 -7.55
N GLN A 444 -18.23 -3.51 -8.05
CA GLN A 444 -17.12 -2.58 -8.25
C GLN A 444 -16.80 -1.73 -7.01
N CYS A 445 -17.59 -1.84 -5.93
CA CYS A 445 -17.53 -0.93 -4.79
C CYS A 445 -16.42 -1.24 -3.76
N GLY A 446 -15.59 -2.28 -3.97
CA GLY A 446 -14.41 -2.58 -3.15
C GLY A 446 -14.67 -3.03 -1.69
N GLY A 447 -15.86 -2.80 -1.14
CA GLY A 447 -16.21 -3.12 0.25
C GLY A 447 -15.56 -2.20 1.30
N PRO A 448 -15.85 -2.36 2.60
CA PRO A 448 -16.80 -3.30 3.19
C PRO A 448 -18.26 -2.83 3.08
N PHE A 449 -19.16 -3.80 2.81
CA PHE A 449 -20.60 -3.59 2.83
C PHE A 449 -21.15 -3.56 4.25
N SER A 450 -22.14 -2.70 4.50
CA SER A 450 -22.84 -2.65 5.77
C SER A 450 -23.73 -3.90 5.96
N PRO A 451 -24.15 -4.22 7.21
CA PRO A 451 -24.99 -5.40 7.48
C PRO A 451 -26.28 -5.44 6.66
N ASP A 452 -26.95 -4.29 6.48
CA ASP A 452 -28.17 -4.15 5.68
C ASP A 452 -27.90 -4.34 4.19
N GLN A 453 -26.79 -3.81 3.66
CA GLN A 453 -26.39 -4.05 2.27
C GLN A 453 -26.13 -5.54 2.01
N LYS A 454 -25.48 -6.24 2.96
CA LYS A 454 -25.21 -7.68 2.87
C LYS A 454 -26.50 -8.50 2.87
N GLU A 455 -27.45 -8.15 3.74
CA GLU A 455 -28.74 -8.84 3.84
C GLU A 455 -29.56 -8.67 2.56
N ALA A 456 -29.71 -7.43 2.07
CA ALA A 456 -30.43 -7.12 0.85
C ALA A 456 -29.81 -7.81 -0.39
N THR A 457 -28.48 -7.78 -0.50
CA THR A 457 -27.74 -8.46 -1.57
C THR A 457 -27.98 -9.96 -1.57
N ASN A 458 -27.90 -10.61 -0.39
CA ASN A 458 -28.19 -12.04 -0.28
C ASN A 458 -29.64 -12.37 -0.65
N MET A 459 -30.59 -11.54 -0.23
CA MET A 459 -32.01 -11.73 -0.57
C MET A 459 -32.24 -11.68 -2.09
N ALA A 460 -31.67 -10.67 -2.75
CA ALA A 460 -31.78 -10.49 -4.21
C ALA A 460 -31.11 -11.63 -5.01
N LEU A 461 -29.94 -12.09 -4.57
CA LEU A 461 -29.25 -13.21 -5.23
C LEU A 461 -29.99 -14.54 -5.05
N ARG A 462 -30.73 -14.73 -3.95
CA ARG A 462 -31.53 -15.93 -3.69
C ARG A 462 -32.84 -15.96 -4.49
N SER A 463 -33.52 -14.83 -4.65
CA SER A 463 -34.85 -14.78 -5.29
C SER A 463 -34.80 -15.12 -6.79
N GLY A 464 -33.62 -14.94 -7.42
CA GLY A 464 -33.43 -15.14 -8.85
C GLY A 464 -33.77 -13.92 -9.71
N ASP A 465 -34.23 -12.83 -9.08
CA ASP A 465 -34.52 -11.53 -9.72
C ASP A 465 -33.26 -10.67 -9.95
N SER A 466 -32.09 -11.26 -9.67
CA SER A 466 -30.80 -10.66 -9.99
C SER A 466 -30.45 -10.85 -11.47
N PRO A 467 -29.57 -10.02 -12.06
CA PRO A 467 -29.12 -10.20 -13.44
C PRO A 467 -28.31 -11.50 -13.64
N TYR A 468 -27.97 -12.19 -12.54
CA TYR A 468 -27.22 -13.45 -12.53
C TYR A 468 -28.12 -14.69 -12.49
N GLY A 469 -29.43 -14.53 -12.30
CA GLY A 469 -30.38 -15.63 -12.13
C GLY A 469 -30.19 -16.40 -10.82
N PRO A 470 -30.93 -17.52 -10.62
CA PRO A 470 -30.87 -18.29 -9.37
C PRO A 470 -29.54 -19.08 -9.23
N PRO A 471 -29.03 -19.30 -8.00
CA PRO A 471 -27.76 -19.97 -7.75
C PRO A 471 -27.60 -21.36 -8.40
N SER A 472 -28.70 -22.09 -8.56
CA SER A 472 -28.72 -23.42 -9.22
C SER A 472 -28.38 -23.39 -10.71
N ARG A 473 -28.43 -22.22 -11.35
CA ARG A 473 -28.11 -22.01 -12.76
C ARG A 473 -26.77 -21.31 -12.97
N TRP A 474 -26.05 -20.98 -11.90
CA TRP A 474 -24.77 -20.30 -12.00
C TRP A 474 -23.71 -21.17 -12.66
N SER A 475 -22.89 -20.53 -13.49
CA SER A 475 -21.73 -21.13 -14.14
C SER A 475 -20.44 -20.58 -13.54
N VAL A 476 -19.29 -21.05 -14.02
CA VAL A 476 -17.98 -20.47 -13.65
C VAL A 476 -17.93 -18.98 -14.03
N SER A 477 -18.49 -18.59 -15.19
CA SER A 477 -18.49 -17.17 -15.58
C SER A 477 -19.34 -16.31 -14.66
N THR A 478 -20.42 -16.85 -14.10
CA THR A 478 -21.21 -16.14 -13.08
C THR A 478 -20.41 -15.91 -11.80
N LEU A 479 -19.68 -16.92 -11.33
CA LEU A 479 -18.80 -16.78 -10.15
C LEU A 479 -17.67 -15.78 -10.39
N ASN A 480 -17.11 -15.75 -11.61
CA ASN A 480 -16.14 -14.73 -12.02
C ASN A 480 -16.75 -13.31 -11.99
N ALA A 481 -17.99 -13.15 -12.47
CA ALA A 481 -18.69 -11.87 -12.45
C ALA A 481 -19.14 -11.43 -11.04
N LEU A 482 -19.08 -12.29 -10.03
CA LEU A 482 -19.47 -12.01 -8.65
C LEU A 482 -18.27 -11.85 -7.71
N GLN A 483 -17.07 -11.62 -8.25
CA GLN A 483 -15.82 -11.59 -7.49
C GLN A 483 -15.86 -10.61 -6.31
N GLY A 484 -16.35 -9.38 -6.53
CA GLY A 484 -16.52 -8.37 -5.47
C GLY A 484 -17.59 -8.71 -4.42
N LEU A 485 -18.54 -9.60 -4.75
CA LEU A 485 -19.67 -9.99 -3.89
C LEU A 485 -19.47 -11.34 -3.17
N LEU A 486 -18.40 -12.09 -3.46
CA LEU A 486 -18.10 -13.36 -2.79
C LEU A 486 -18.17 -13.31 -1.25
N PRO A 487 -17.64 -12.28 -0.56
CA PRO A 487 -17.71 -12.20 0.91
C PRO A 487 -19.13 -12.06 1.46
N VAL A 488 -20.07 -11.66 0.61
CA VAL A 488 -21.48 -11.49 0.97
C VAL A 488 -22.22 -12.81 0.88
N LEU A 489 -21.79 -13.72 -0.01
CA LEU A 489 -22.49 -14.98 -0.29
C LEU A 489 -22.56 -15.87 0.96
N ASP A 490 -23.78 -16.06 1.44
CA ASP A 490 -24.02 -16.95 2.56
C ASP A 490 -24.02 -18.43 2.16
N ARG A 491 -24.05 -19.27 3.20
CA ARG A 491 -24.09 -20.73 3.08
C ARG A 491 -25.25 -21.25 2.23
N HIS A 492 -26.41 -20.62 2.28
CA HIS A 492 -27.58 -21.08 1.52
C HIS A 492 -27.38 -20.85 0.03
N ILE A 493 -26.82 -19.71 -0.38
CA ILE A 493 -26.48 -19.46 -1.78
C ILE A 493 -25.47 -20.49 -2.27
N ILE A 494 -24.36 -20.65 -1.55
CA ILE A 494 -23.23 -21.51 -1.96
C ILE A 494 -23.67 -22.97 -2.11
N GLN A 495 -24.51 -23.47 -1.20
CA GLN A 495 -25.03 -24.84 -1.25
C GLN A 495 -25.97 -25.12 -2.43
N ASN A 496 -26.58 -24.08 -3.00
CA ASN A 496 -27.46 -24.21 -4.15
C ASN A 496 -26.71 -24.13 -5.49
N ILE A 497 -25.40 -23.84 -5.49
CA ILE A 497 -24.57 -23.85 -6.70
C ILE A 497 -24.23 -25.31 -7.07
N PRO A 498 -24.28 -25.70 -8.36
CA PRO A 498 -23.89 -27.05 -8.77
C PRO A 498 -22.44 -27.39 -8.35
N GLN A 499 -22.27 -28.52 -7.65
CA GLN A 499 -20.96 -28.94 -7.10
C GLN A 499 -19.86 -29.05 -8.16
N SER A 500 -20.19 -29.49 -9.38
CA SER A 500 -19.23 -29.57 -10.49
C SER A 500 -18.69 -28.20 -10.90
N ILE A 501 -19.50 -27.15 -10.80
CA ILE A 501 -19.12 -25.76 -11.07
C ILE A 501 -18.23 -25.25 -9.94
N VAL A 502 -18.66 -25.43 -8.68
CA VAL A 502 -17.89 -25.02 -7.50
C VAL A 502 -16.49 -25.63 -7.50
N THR A 503 -16.37 -26.95 -7.69
CA THR A 503 -15.06 -27.63 -7.74
C THR A 503 -14.20 -27.13 -8.90
N SER A 504 -14.78 -26.96 -10.09
CA SER A 504 -14.03 -26.54 -11.29
C SER A 504 -13.60 -25.08 -11.23
N TRP A 505 -14.38 -24.22 -10.60
CA TRP A 505 -14.06 -22.82 -10.36
C TRP A 505 -13.00 -22.69 -9.25
N LEU A 506 -13.24 -23.31 -8.09
CA LEU A 506 -12.35 -23.20 -6.93
C LEU A 506 -10.93 -23.67 -7.24
N LYS A 507 -10.76 -24.79 -7.96
CA LYS A 507 -9.42 -25.27 -8.39
C LYS A 507 -8.62 -24.23 -9.19
N ARG A 508 -9.30 -23.39 -9.98
CA ARG A 508 -8.65 -22.30 -10.73
C ARG A 508 -8.46 -21.06 -9.87
N ALA A 509 -9.49 -20.68 -9.11
CA ALA A 509 -9.45 -19.50 -8.25
C ALA A 509 -8.39 -19.60 -7.14
N LEU A 510 -8.14 -20.81 -6.61
CA LEU A 510 -7.07 -21.05 -5.62
C LEU A 510 -5.66 -20.80 -6.17
N LEU A 511 -5.47 -20.97 -7.48
CA LEU A 511 -4.20 -20.75 -8.16
C LEU A 511 -4.07 -19.31 -8.64
N ASP A 512 -5.17 -18.64 -8.98
CA ASP A 512 -5.14 -17.31 -9.59
C ASP A 512 -4.95 -16.18 -8.53
N PRO A 513 -3.84 -15.43 -8.57
CA PRO A 513 -3.55 -14.37 -7.59
C PRO A 513 -4.47 -13.15 -7.71
N SER A 514 -5.25 -13.01 -8.78
CA SER A 514 -6.22 -11.91 -8.94
C SER A 514 -7.38 -12.01 -7.94
N TRP A 515 -7.59 -13.18 -7.33
CA TRP A 515 -8.64 -13.40 -6.36
C TRP A 515 -8.23 -12.93 -4.96
N PRO A 516 -8.99 -12.00 -4.34
CA PRO A 516 -8.74 -11.62 -2.96
C PRO A 516 -8.87 -12.84 -2.04
N ARG A 517 -7.79 -13.17 -1.32
CA ARG A 517 -7.73 -14.39 -0.49
C ARG A 517 -8.79 -14.44 0.60
N GLU A 518 -9.12 -13.31 1.19
CA GLU A 518 -10.18 -13.21 2.20
C GLU A 518 -11.56 -13.53 1.62
N ASN A 519 -11.81 -13.19 0.35
CA ASN A 519 -13.05 -13.53 -0.35
C ASN A 519 -13.14 -15.04 -0.60
N LEU A 520 -12.03 -15.67 -1.04
CA LEU A 520 -11.97 -17.12 -1.20
C LEU A 520 -12.14 -17.85 0.13
N ARG A 521 -11.47 -17.36 1.19
CA ARG A 521 -11.62 -17.90 2.56
C ARG A 521 -13.08 -17.86 3.00
N ALA A 522 -13.76 -16.72 2.85
CA ALA A 522 -15.17 -16.57 3.20
C ALA A 522 -16.06 -17.58 2.44
N PHE A 523 -15.79 -17.77 1.15
CA PHE A 523 -16.48 -18.77 0.33
C PHE A 523 -16.23 -20.20 0.82
N ILE A 524 -14.97 -20.59 1.06
CA ILE A 524 -14.58 -21.92 1.54
C ILE A 524 -15.19 -22.23 2.92
N GLN A 525 -15.19 -21.24 3.81
CA GLN A 525 -15.76 -21.36 5.15
C GLN A 525 -17.27 -21.65 5.11
N ASN A 526 -17.98 -21.10 4.12
CA ASN A 526 -19.40 -21.39 3.90
C ASN A 526 -19.65 -22.68 3.09
N LEU A 527 -18.63 -23.20 2.40
CA LEU A 527 -18.68 -24.45 1.63
C LEU A 527 -18.58 -25.69 2.53
N GLN A 528 -17.77 -25.64 3.60
CA GLN A 528 -17.56 -26.78 4.49
C GLN A 528 -18.87 -27.20 5.20
N SER A 529 -19.40 -28.37 4.83
CA SER A 529 -20.56 -28.96 5.51
C SER A 529 -20.11 -29.78 6.71
N SER A 530 -20.69 -29.54 7.90
CA SER A 530 -20.43 -30.28 9.14
C SER A 530 -20.94 -31.74 9.12
N ARG A 531 -21.04 -32.40 7.95
CA ARG A 531 -21.24 -33.84 7.90
C ARG A 531 -19.88 -34.49 8.07
N HIS A 532 -19.45 -34.55 9.33
CA HIS A 532 -18.34 -35.37 9.77
C HIS A 532 -18.44 -36.75 9.09
N ARG A 533 -17.43 -37.12 8.28
CA ARG A 533 -17.05 -38.52 8.14
C ARG A 533 -16.68 -38.99 9.55
N ARG A 534 -17.67 -39.46 10.30
CA ARG A 534 -17.46 -40.18 11.55
C ARG A 534 -16.78 -41.50 11.13
N ASP A 535 -15.70 -41.84 11.81
CA ASP A 535 -14.89 -43.07 11.65
C ASP A 535 -13.77 -43.07 10.59
N ALA A 536 -12.84 -42.14 10.71
CA ALA A 536 -11.44 -42.43 10.37
C ALA A 536 -10.58 -42.14 11.60
N ASN A 537 -10.02 -43.19 12.22
CA ASN A 537 -8.97 -43.12 13.25
C ASN A 537 -7.59 -43.41 12.64
N GLN A 538 -7.46 -43.29 11.32
CA GLN A 538 -6.26 -43.54 10.51
C GLN A 538 -6.32 -42.65 9.28
N CYS A 539 -5.15 -42.16 8.85
CA CYS A 539 -5.03 -41.33 7.65
C CYS A 539 -5.48 -42.14 6.40
N PRO A 540 -6.64 -41.86 5.78
CA PRO A 540 -7.27 -42.77 4.81
C PRO A 540 -6.49 -42.94 3.50
N GLU A 541 -5.68 -41.96 3.12
CA GLU A 541 -4.96 -41.89 1.84
C GLU A 541 -3.42 -41.93 1.97
N GLY A 542 -2.89 -42.16 3.18
CA GLY A 542 -1.45 -42.10 3.47
C GLY A 542 -0.97 -40.72 3.94
N GLU A 543 0.23 -40.66 4.54
CA GLU A 543 0.79 -39.41 5.08
C GLU A 543 0.91 -38.34 3.97
N ILE A 544 0.53 -37.09 4.28
CA ILE A 544 0.67 -35.98 3.34
C ILE A 544 2.15 -35.72 3.14
N THR A 545 2.63 -35.87 1.90
CA THR A 545 4.04 -35.72 1.53
C THR A 545 4.36 -34.38 0.88
N GLU A 546 3.34 -33.64 0.41
CA GLU A 546 3.49 -32.32 -0.21
C GLU A 546 2.33 -31.39 0.20
N ILE A 547 2.62 -30.10 0.41
CA ILE A 547 1.59 -29.06 0.57
C ILE A 547 0.99 -28.74 -0.80
N SER A 548 -0.33 -28.78 -0.96
CA SER A 548 -1.03 -28.41 -2.21
C SER A 548 -2.35 -27.68 -1.93
N GLU A 549 -2.92 -27.04 -2.95
CA GLU A 549 -4.19 -26.31 -2.91
C GLU A 549 -5.37 -27.25 -2.59
N GLU A 550 -5.23 -28.55 -2.85
CA GLU A 550 -6.23 -29.56 -2.51
C GLU A 550 -6.39 -29.76 -1.00
N LEU A 551 -5.43 -29.30 -0.18
CA LEU A 551 -5.55 -29.36 1.28
C LEU A 551 -6.68 -28.48 1.83
N VAL A 552 -7.18 -27.51 1.07
CA VAL A 552 -8.28 -26.62 1.48
C VAL A 552 -9.58 -27.39 1.78
N ILE A 553 -9.79 -28.54 1.13
CA ILE A 553 -10.98 -29.38 1.34
C ILE A 553 -10.82 -30.40 2.48
N TYR A 554 -9.63 -30.55 3.06
CA TYR A 554 -9.39 -31.45 4.19
C TYR A 554 -10.03 -30.91 5.46
N THR A 555 -10.59 -31.80 6.26
CA THR A 555 -11.08 -31.45 7.61
C THR A 555 -9.93 -31.18 8.56
N GLU A 556 -10.21 -30.47 9.66
CA GLU A 556 -9.24 -30.18 10.71
C GLU A 556 -8.64 -31.47 11.28
N LYS A 557 -9.47 -32.51 11.45
CA LYS A 557 -9.04 -33.82 11.94
C LYS A 557 -8.09 -34.51 10.95
N GLU A 558 -8.41 -34.49 9.65
CA GLU A 558 -7.54 -35.07 8.62
C GLU A 558 -6.20 -34.34 8.55
N LEU A 559 -6.19 -33.01 8.60
CA LEU A 559 -4.94 -32.24 8.67
C LEU A 559 -4.15 -32.54 9.95
N TRP A 560 -4.82 -32.72 11.10
CA TRP A 560 -4.17 -33.05 12.35
C TRP A 560 -3.48 -34.42 12.30
N GLU A 561 -4.15 -35.43 11.74
CA GLU A 561 -3.64 -36.81 11.71
C GLU A 561 -2.68 -37.08 10.55
N CYS A 562 -2.87 -36.46 9.39
CA CYS A 562 -2.15 -36.79 8.15
C CYS A 562 -0.97 -35.86 7.81
N LEU A 563 -0.94 -34.62 8.34
CA LEU A 563 0.10 -33.65 7.98
C LEU A 563 1.30 -33.71 8.94
N ASN A 564 2.47 -33.98 8.39
CA ASN A 564 3.72 -33.99 9.16
C ASN A 564 4.13 -32.58 9.62
N THR A 565 4.53 -32.43 10.88
CA THR A 565 4.91 -31.13 11.47
C THR A 565 6.19 -30.54 10.85
N SER A 566 7.17 -31.38 10.49
CA SER A 566 8.40 -30.92 9.84
C SER A 566 8.13 -30.44 8.41
N LEU A 567 7.25 -31.16 7.69
CA LEU A 567 6.80 -30.75 6.36
C LEU A 567 6.05 -29.41 6.41
N LEU A 568 5.19 -29.22 7.41
CA LEU A 568 4.48 -27.95 7.66
C LEU A 568 5.47 -26.78 7.86
N ALA A 569 6.44 -26.94 8.77
CA ALA A 569 7.40 -25.88 9.10
C ALA A 569 8.31 -25.50 7.92
N ALA A 570 8.71 -26.49 7.11
CA ALA A 570 9.52 -26.27 5.92
C ALA A 570 8.75 -25.54 4.79
N ASN A 571 7.41 -25.63 4.76
CA ASN A 571 6.58 -25.17 3.64
C ASN A 571 5.61 -24.03 4.00
N LEU A 572 5.92 -23.23 5.03
CA LEU A 572 5.08 -22.09 5.45
C LEU A 572 4.82 -21.07 4.32
N ASP A 573 5.75 -20.91 3.38
CA ASP A 573 5.54 -20.04 2.22
C ASP A 573 4.45 -20.50 1.27
N LYS A 574 4.32 -21.80 1.08
CA LYS A 574 3.26 -22.38 0.25
C LYS A 574 1.93 -22.39 1.01
N LEU A 575 1.98 -22.52 2.34
CA LEU A 575 0.79 -22.46 3.17
C LEU A 575 0.18 -21.06 3.22
N LYS A 576 1.01 -20.01 3.37
CA LYS A 576 0.51 -18.62 3.38
C LYS A 576 -0.13 -18.20 2.05
N THR A 577 0.15 -18.91 0.95
CA THR A 577 -0.48 -18.64 -0.36
C THR A 577 -1.85 -19.27 -0.54
N ILE A 578 -2.22 -20.24 0.30
CA ILE A 578 -3.47 -21.01 0.20
C ILE A 578 -4.50 -20.45 1.20
N PRO A 579 -5.75 -20.17 0.79
CA PRO A 579 -6.79 -19.57 1.64
C PRO A 579 -7.47 -20.59 2.56
N PHE A 580 -6.73 -21.15 3.51
CA PHE A 580 -7.27 -22.05 4.54
C PHE A 580 -8.30 -21.35 5.44
N THR A 581 -9.22 -22.13 6.02
CA THR A 581 -10.16 -21.63 7.04
C THR A 581 -9.43 -21.36 8.36
N TYR A 582 -10.03 -20.53 9.22
CA TYR A 582 -9.46 -20.25 10.54
C TYR A 582 -9.29 -21.53 11.39
N GLN A 583 -10.21 -22.49 11.26
CA GLN A 583 -10.15 -23.77 11.97
C GLN A 583 -9.00 -24.67 11.49
N GLN A 584 -8.72 -24.68 10.18
CA GLN A 584 -7.55 -25.39 9.63
C GLN A 584 -6.24 -24.73 10.08
N GLU A 585 -6.21 -23.40 10.17
CA GLU A 585 -5.05 -22.66 10.66
C GLU A 585 -4.75 -22.90 12.14
N GLU A 586 -5.77 -23.12 12.97
CA GLU A 586 -5.59 -23.52 14.37
C GLU A 586 -4.83 -24.86 14.49
N VAL A 587 -5.11 -25.81 13.58
CA VAL A 587 -4.36 -27.08 13.49
C VAL A 587 -2.90 -26.83 13.13
N PHE A 588 -2.62 -25.94 12.18
CA PHE A 588 -1.25 -25.60 11.78
C PHE A 588 -0.50 -24.91 12.93
N LYS A 589 -1.10 -23.93 13.59
CA LYS A 589 -0.50 -23.26 14.74
C LYS A 589 -0.18 -24.26 15.85
N ALA A 590 -1.12 -25.12 16.23
CA ALA A 590 -0.90 -26.11 17.29
C ALA A 590 0.23 -27.10 16.96
N LYS A 591 0.41 -27.46 15.68
CA LYS A 591 1.55 -28.26 15.22
C LYS A 591 2.87 -27.48 15.32
N LEU A 592 2.90 -26.21 14.93
CA LEU A 592 4.08 -25.34 15.07
C LEU A 592 4.47 -25.15 16.55
N ASP A 593 3.51 -24.89 17.43
CA ASP A 593 3.73 -24.76 18.87
C ASP A 593 4.35 -26.03 19.47
N LYS A 594 3.96 -27.21 18.96
CA LYS A 594 4.56 -28.49 19.36
C LYS A 594 6.01 -28.65 18.89
N LEU A 595 6.36 -28.08 17.73
CA LEU A 595 7.72 -28.13 17.18
C LEU A 595 8.65 -27.13 17.87
N TYR A 596 8.11 -25.97 18.25
CA TYR A 596 8.86 -24.83 18.81
C TYR A 596 8.29 -24.42 20.19
N PRO A 597 8.41 -25.27 21.22
CA PRO A 597 7.83 -24.99 22.54
C PRO A 597 8.40 -23.74 23.21
N ASP A 598 9.66 -23.41 22.92
CA ASP A 598 10.40 -22.27 23.49
C ASP A 598 10.25 -20.98 22.67
N GLY A 599 9.44 -20.98 21.61
CA GLY A 599 9.25 -19.82 20.73
C GLY A 599 9.82 -20.02 19.32
N TYR A 600 9.28 -19.25 18.38
CA TYR A 600 9.58 -19.42 16.97
C TYR A 600 10.89 -18.70 16.58
N PRO A 601 11.73 -19.30 15.71
CA PRO A 601 12.86 -18.59 15.10
C PRO A 601 12.37 -17.54 14.08
N GLU A 602 13.16 -16.49 13.83
CA GLU A 602 12.77 -15.41 12.90
C GLU A 602 12.38 -15.91 11.50
N VAL A 603 13.00 -17.00 11.01
CA VAL A 603 12.64 -17.62 9.73
C VAL A 603 11.19 -18.14 9.72
N VAL A 604 10.70 -18.67 10.84
CA VAL A 604 9.31 -19.11 10.99
C VAL A 604 8.40 -17.90 11.15
N ILE A 605 8.78 -16.95 12.02
CA ILE A 605 8.02 -15.72 12.31
C ILE A 605 7.71 -14.94 11.02
N ASN A 606 8.72 -14.75 10.18
CA ASN A 606 8.60 -14.02 8.92
C ASN A 606 7.70 -14.70 7.88
N ASN A 607 7.28 -15.95 8.13
CA ASN A 607 6.48 -16.75 7.21
C ASN A 607 5.16 -17.24 7.81
N LEU A 608 4.74 -16.72 8.98
CA LEU A 608 3.46 -17.08 9.58
C LEU A 608 2.26 -16.74 8.70
N GLY A 609 2.33 -15.63 7.94
CA GLY A 609 1.23 -15.17 7.12
C GLY A 609 -0.05 -14.98 7.95
N SER A 610 -1.16 -15.57 7.50
CA SER A 610 -2.46 -15.55 8.18
C SER A 610 -2.45 -16.23 9.56
N LEU A 611 -1.53 -17.15 9.83
CA LEU A 611 -1.39 -17.79 11.15
C LEU A 611 -1.11 -16.78 12.26
N PHE A 612 -0.54 -15.62 11.91
CA PHE A 612 -0.30 -14.56 12.89
C PHE A 612 -1.60 -14.07 13.56
N LYS A 613 -2.76 -14.18 12.90
CA LYS A 613 -4.06 -13.81 13.50
C LYS A 613 -4.43 -14.67 14.71
N LEU A 614 -3.82 -15.85 14.86
CA LEU A 614 -4.04 -16.79 15.96
C LEU A 614 -2.98 -16.67 17.08
N VAL A 615 -1.97 -15.83 16.89
CA VAL A 615 -0.89 -15.59 17.87
C VAL A 615 -1.40 -14.71 19.00
N THR A 616 -0.93 -14.96 20.23
CA THR A 616 -1.22 -14.12 21.40
C THR A 616 0.01 -13.31 21.86
N PRO A 617 -0.16 -12.28 22.70
CA PRO A 617 0.97 -11.58 23.29
C PRO A 617 1.94 -12.48 24.06
N GLU A 618 1.44 -13.54 24.70
CA GLU A 618 2.24 -14.52 25.45
C GLU A 618 3.12 -15.37 24.51
N ASP A 619 2.64 -15.68 23.32
CA ASP A 619 3.45 -16.35 22.29
C ASP A 619 4.63 -15.46 21.88
N ILE A 620 4.38 -14.16 21.63
CA ILE A 620 5.38 -13.18 21.19
C ILE A 620 6.50 -13.01 22.23
N GLN A 621 6.20 -13.10 23.53
CA GLN A 621 7.21 -12.98 24.59
C GLN A 621 8.31 -14.05 24.49
N LYS A 622 8.01 -15.21 23.91
CA LYS A 622 8.97 -16.32 23.73
C LYS A 622 9.87 -16.14 22.52
N TRP A 623 9.48 -15.30 21.57
CA TRP A 623 10.16 -15.18 20.27
C TRP A 623 11.48 -14.43 20.36
N ASN A 624 12.36 -14.59 19.37
CA ASN A 624 13.53 -13.71 19.23
C ASN A 624 13.27 -12.74 18.08
N VAL A 625 12.98 -11.47 18.40
CA VAL A 625 12.73 -10.42 17.40
C VAL A 625 13.83 -9.38 17.55
N THR A 626 14.75 -9.34 16.60
CA THR A 626 15.96 -8.50 16.66
C THR A 626 16.18 -7.67 15.41
N SER A 627 15.66 -8.12 14.26
CA SER A 627 15.79 -7.41 12.99
C SER A 627 14.60 -6.49 12.70
N VAL A 628 14.87 -5.39 11.99
CA VAL A 628 13.83 -4.44 11.56
C VAL A 628 12.94 -5.07 10.49
N GLU A 629 13.45 -6.00 9.68
CA GLU A 629 12.68 -6.81 8.73
C GLU A 629 11.60 -7.64 9.44
N THR A 630 11.96 -8.29 10.55
CA THR A 630 11.01 -9.07 11.35
C THR A 630 10.00 -8.17 12.03
N LEU A 631 10.43 -7.03 12.58
CA LEU A 631 9.53 -6.00 13.12
C LEU A 631 8.51 -5.54 12.06
N THR A 632 8.98 -5.27 10.84
CA THR A 632 8.14 -4.83 9.71
C THR A 632 7.09 -5.89 9.37
N THR A 633 7.51 -7.14 9.21
CA THR A 633 6.63 -8.25 8.84
C THR A 633 5.54 -8.45 9.88
N LEU A 634 5.89 -8.36 11.17
CA LEU A 634 4.95 -8.56 12.26
C LEU A 634 3.97 -7.40 12.45
N LEU A 635 4.43 -6.15 12.33
CA LEU A 635 3.54 -4.98 12.43
C LEU A 635 2.58 -4.87 11.26
N GLN A 636 2.96 -5.36 10.07
CA GLN A 636 2.06 -5.47 8.92
C GLN A 636 0.97 -6.54 9.11
N ALA A 637 1.20 -7.51 9.99
CA ALA A 637 0.29 -8.64 10.20
C ALA A 637 -0.83 -8.36 11.23
N THR A 638 -0.80 -7.21 11.94
CA THR A 638 -1.84 -6.86 12.94
C THR A 638 -2.25 -5.40 12.88
N ASP A 639 -3.55 -5.16 13.08
CA ASP A 639 -4.10 -3.83 13.35
C ASP A 639 -4.34 -3.56 14.83
N LYS A 640 -4.25 -4.59 15.69
CA LYS A 640 -4.50 -4.47 17.12
C LYS A 640 -3.28 -3.88 17.84
N ASN A 641 -3.52 -2.86 18.68
CA ASN A 641 -2.46 -2.09 19.35
C ASN A 641 -1.72 -2.90 20.42
N ASP A 642 -2.42 -3.77 21.16
CA ASP A 642 -1.83 -4.67 22.17
C ASP A 642 -0.83 -5.65 21.55
N MET A 643 -1.21 -6.29 20.43
CA MET A 643 -0.33 -7.18 19.67
C MET A 643 0.88 -6.43 19.12
N ALA A 644 0.66 -5.27 18.50
CA ALA A 644 1.75 -4.44 17.96
C ALA A 644 2.75 -4.02 19.06
N MET A 645 2.25 -3.65 20.25
CA MET A 645 3.11 -3.28 21.36
C MET A 645 3.87 -4.46 21.96
N ALA A 646 3.29 -5.67 21.98
CA ALA A 646 4.03 -6.87 22.36
C ALA A 646 5.24 -7.10 21.42
N VAL A 647 5.04 -6.93 20.11
CA VAL A 647 6.12 -7.04 19.10
C VAL A 647 7.18 -5.96 19.29
N ILE A 648 6.77 -4.69 19.38
CA ILE A 648 7.70 -3.55 19.53
C ILE A 648 8.53 -3.69 20.80
N ASN A 649 7.89 -4.01 21.93
CA ASN A 649 8.61 -4.20 23.19
C ASN A 649 9.57 -5.38 23.10
N ARG A 650 9.20 -6.45 22.40
CA ARG A 650 10.09 -7.60 22.22
C ARG A 650 11.32 -7.24 21.38
N TYR A 651 11.13 -6.46 20.30
CA TYR A 651 12.22 -5.92 19.49
C TYR A 651 13.21 -5.08 20.31
N ILE A 652 12.69 -4.16 21.12
CA ILE A 652 13.52 -3.30 21.98
C ILE A 652 14.25 -4.13 23.05
N GLN A 653 13.56 -5.08 23.69
CA GLN A 653 14.17 -5.98 24.68
C GLN A 653 15.25 -6.88 24.07
N GLY A 654 15.12 -7.24 22.79
CA GLY A 654 16.12 -7.97 22.02
C GLY A 654 17.35 -7.15 21.63
N GLY A 655 17.41 -5.86 22.01
CA GLY A 655 18.51 -4.95 21.67
C GLY A 655 18.30 -4.19 20.35
N GLY A 656 17.12 -4.27 19.75
CA GLY A 656 16.78 -3.53 18.54
C GLY A 656 16.78 -2.02 18.76
N PRO A 657 17.53 -1.23 17.96
CA PRO A 657 17.58 0.22 18.12
C PRO A 657 16.30 0.90 17.63
N LEU A 658 15.93 2.03 18.26
CA LEU A 658 14.88 2.95 17.80
C LEU A 658 15.46 4.01 16.85
N ASN A 659 16.15 3.56 15.81
CA ASN A 659 16.68 4.42 14.74
C ASN A 659 15.60 4.79 13.71
N ALA A 660 15.93 5.64 12.75
CA ALA A 660 15.00 6.13 11.74
C ALA A 660 14.27 5.02 10.98
N MET A 661 14.98 3.93 10.66
CA MET A 661 14.40 2.77 9.99
C MET A 661 13.33 2.08 10.84
N ALA A 662 13.63 1.79 12.12
CA ALA A 662 12.65 1.21 13.04
C ALA A 662 11.47 2.16 13.29
N LEU A 663 11.72 3.47 13.40
CA LEU A 663 10.68 4.48 13.59
C LEU A 663 9.76 4.62 12.37
N ASN A 664 10.30 4.53 11.15
CA ASN A 664 9.53 4.50 9.92
C ASN A 664 8.60 3.27 9.87
N VAL A 665 9.04 2.13 10.41
CA VAL A 665 8.27 0.88 10.49
C VAL A 665 7.18 0.95 11.57
N ILE A 666 7.52 1.46 12.77
CA ILE A 666 6.56 1.69 13.86
C ILE A 666 5.47 2.67 13.39
N GLY A 667 5.88 3.72 12.68
CA GLY A 667 5.01 4.72 12.07
C GLY A 667 4.17 5.50 13.08
N SER A 668 3.40 6.46 12.58
CA SER A 668 2.55 7.32 13.44
C SER A 668 1.50 6.54 14.23
N LYS A 669 1.11 5.35 13.75
CA LYS A 669 0.07 4.50 14.35
C LYS A 669 0.46 4.02 15.75
N TYR A 670 1.70 3.58 15.93
CA TYR A 670 2.18 2.99 17.18
C TYR A 670 3.20 3.86 17.92
N PHE A 671 3.70 4.94 17.29
CA PHE A 671 4.70 5.82 17.88
C PHE A 671 4.31 6.37 19.25
N CYS A 672 3.05 6.77 19.43
CA CYS A 672 2.54 7.30 20.70
C CYS A 672 2.24 6.23 21.76
N SER A 673 2.32 4.94 21.41
CA SER A 673 2.22 3.84 22.37
C SER A 673 3.55 3.52 23.06
N LEU A 674 4.67 4.09 22.58
CA LEU A 674 5.98 3.96 23.21
C LEU A 674 6.01 4.65 24.59
N THR A 675 6.76 4.06 25.53
CA THR A 675 6.92 4.64 26.88
C THR A 675 7.77 5.91 26.82
N GLU A 676 7.66 6.76 27.85
CA GLU A 676 8.49 7.97 27.95
C GLU A 676 9.99 7.65 27.96
N GLU A 677 10.39 6.52 28.56
CA GLU A 677 11.78 6.05 28.55
C GLU A 677 12.24 5.67 27.13
N GLN A 678 11.42 4.93 26.39
CA GLN A 678 11.68 4.57 25.00
C GLN A 678 11.73 5.79 24.09
N LEU A 679 10.86 6.79 24.30
CA LEU A 679 10.91 8.04 23.53
C LEU A 679 12.15 8.87 23.88
N ASN A 680 12.60 8.85 25.14
CA ASN A 680 13.80 9.55 25.57
C ASN A 680 15.08 8.95 24.98
N SER A 681 15.13 7.64 24.72
CA SER A 681 16.30 6.97 24.13
C SER A 681 16.51 7.26 22.63
N ILE A 682 15.52 7.83 21.94
CA ILE A 682 15.64 8.19 20.52
C ILE A 682 16.59 9.39 20.36
N GLU A 683 17.63 9.23 19.56
CA GLU A 683 18.55 10.33 19.23
C GLU A 683 17.87 11.41 18.38
N PRO A 684 18.13 12.71 18.61
CA PRO A 684 17.54 13.78 17.80
C PRO A 684 17.86 13.67 16.31
N SER A 685 19.05 13.19 15.93
CA SER A 685 19.43 13.03 14.51
C SER A 685 18.49 12.10 13.73
N GLU A 686 17.85 11.14 14.41
CA GLU A 686 16.95 10.18 13.76
C GLU A 686 15.73 10.87 13.14
N PHE A 687 15.24 11.97 13.74
CA PHE A 687 14.08 12.71 13.23
C PHE A 687 14.35 13.35 11.85
N ARG A 688 15.62 13.55 11.47
CA ARG A 688 15.99 14.06 10.14
C ARG A 688 15.92 12.97 9.06
N MET A 689 16.04 11.71 9.44
CA MET A 689 16.06 10.55 8.54
C MET A 689 14.71 9.82 8.48
N VAL A 690 13.78 10.16 9.37
CA VAL A 690 12.41 9.65 9.35
C VAL A 690 11.58 10.34 8.25
N ASN A 691 10.71 9.59 7.58
CA ASN A 691 9.90 10.10 6.47
C ASN A 691 8.87 11.13 6.94
N SER A 692 8.06 10.78 7.95
CA SER A 692 7.10 11.64 8.65
C SER A 692 6.49 10.89 9.83
N LEU A 693 6.42 11.52 11.00
CA LEU A 693 5.70 11.02 12.17
C LEU A 693 4.71 12.08 12.68
N ASN A 694 3.51 11.63 13.03
CA ASN A 694 2.46 12.47 13.59
C ASN A 694 2.24 12.11 15.07
N PRO A 695 2.72 12.94 16.02
CA PRO A 695 2.57 12.71 17.45
C PRO A 695 1.24 13.22 18.01
N SER A 696 0.23 13.54 17.19
CA SER A 696 -1.00 14.18 17.67
C SER A 696 -1.74 13.38 18.74
N ALA A 697 -1.68 12.03 18.66
CA ALA A 697 -2.31 11.10 19.60
C ALA A 697 -1.53 10.92 20.92
N CYS A 698 -0.31 11.45 21.01
CA CYS A 698 0.56 11.27 22.17
C CYS A 698 0.04 12.04 23.38
N SER A 699 0.37 11.55 24.58
CA SER A 699 0.14 12.27 25.83
C SER A 699 0.94 13.57 25.88
N GLN A 700 0.52 14.51 26.71
CA GLN A 700 1.23 15.79 26.82
C GLN A 700 2.67 15.63 27.33
N ALA A 701 2.93 14.63 28.17
CA ALA A 701 4.27 14.32 28.66
C ALA A 701 5.18 13.81 27.52
N GLN A 702 4.67 12.89 26.71
CA GLN A 702 5.37 12.40 25.51
C GLN A 702 5.63 13.55 24.52
N LYS A 703 4.64 14.41 24.26
CA LYS A 703 4.80 15.59 23.37
C LYS A 703 5.92 16.52 23.85
N LYS A 704 6.06 16.73 25.16
CA LYS A 704 7.14 17.53 25.76
C LYS A 704 8.53 16.90 25.63
N ILE A 705 8.62 15.58 25.47
CA ILE A 705 9.87 14.87 25.16
C ILE A 705 10.21 15.00 23.67
N LEU A 706 9.20 14.86 22.81
CA LEU A 706 9.37 14.82 21.36
C LEU A 706 9.73 16.17 20.75
N TYR A 707 9.07 17.25 21.20
CA TYR A 707 9.27 18.58 20.61
C TYR A 707 10.73 19.07 20.67
N PRO A 708 11.44 19.02 21.82
CA PRO A 708 12.84 19.44 21.88
C PRO A 708 13.76 18.61 20.96
N LYS A 709 13.50 17.31 20.81
CA LYS A 709 14.26 16.43 19.91
C LYS A 709 14.05 16.83 18.46
N ALA A 710 12.80 17.01 18.02
CA ALA A 710 12.48 17.48 16.67
C ALA A 710 13.08 18.88 16.39
N ARG A 711 12.97 19.81 17.35
CA ARG A 711 13.57 21.15 17.24
C ARG A 711 15.09 21.09 17.04
N THR A 712 15.77 20.19 17.75
CA THR A 712 17.21 19.97 17.63
C THR A 712 17.55 19.35 16.27
N ALA A 713 16.77 18.37 15.81
CA ALA A 713 16.96 17.70 14.54
C ALA A 713 16.85 18.63 13.33
N PHE A 714 15.92 19.58 13.39
CA PHE A 714 15.61 20.51 12.30
C PHE A 714 16.32 21.86 12.43
N GLN A 715 17.26 21.99 13.37
CA GLN A 715 18.03 23.20 13.54
C GLN A 715 18.83 23.53 12.27
N GLY A 716 18.80 24.81 11.86
CA GLY A 716 19.49 25.30 10.65
C GLY A 716 18.65 25.26 9.38
N ILE A 717 17.47 24.62 9.38
CA ILE A 717 16.54 24.68 8.26
C ILE A 717 15.85 26.05 8.22
N LEU A 718 15.73 26.64 7.03
CA LEU A 718 15.11 27.94 6.82
C LEU A 718 13.57 27.85 6.73
N PHE A 719 12.88 28.97 6.95
CA PHE A 719 11.44 29.08 6.71
C PHE A 719 11.17 29.22 5.19
N PRO A 720 10.06 28.65 4.68
CA PRO A 720 8.95 28.00 5.39
C PRO A 720 9.16 26.50 5.68
N GLN A 721 10.23 25.88 5.19
CA GLN A 721 10.47 24.43 5.31
C GLN A 721 10.58 23.97 6.76
N TYR A 722 11.25 24.76 7.62
CA TYR A 722 11.34 24.48 9.05
C TYR A 722 9.97 24.33 9.69
N TYR A 723 9.04 25.24 9.37
CA TYR A 723 7.68 25.20 9.92
C TYR A 723 6.96 23.90 9.53
N ARG A 724 7.08 23.46 8.27
CA ARG A 724 6.46 22.22 7.80
C ARG A 724 6.94 20.98 8.56
N LEU A 725 8.22 20.92 8.88
CA LEU A 725 8.82 19.79 9.61
C LEU A 725 8.47 19.82 11.10
N ILE A 726 8.45 21.01 11.73
CA ILE A 726 8.19 21.13 13.16
C ILE A 726 6.69 21.15 13.51
N GLN A 727 5.82 21.51 12.56
CA GLN A 727 4.38 21.67 12.77
C GLN A 727 3.73 20.51 13.55
N PRO A 728 3.97 19.22 13.23
CA PRO A 728 3.35 18.12 13.94
C PRO A 728 3.69 18.06 15.43
N TYR A 729 4.80 18.66 15.85
CA TYR A 729 5.33 18.59 17.21
C TYR A 729 4.95 19.81 18.08
N LEU A 730 4.31 20.84 17.51
CA LEU A 730 4.07 22.13 18.18
C LEU A 730 3.17 22.03 19.42
N ASP A 731 2.34 21.00 19.52
CA ASP A 731 1.55 20.72 20.72
C ASP A 731 2.43 20.49 21.96
N GLY A 732 3.69 20.07 21.78
CA GLY A 732 4.70 19.91 22.83
C GLY A 732 5.54 21.16 23.11
N ALA A 733 5.37 22.23 22.33
CA ALA A 733 6.24 23.40 22.39
C ALA A 733 6.04 24.23 23.66
N PRO A 734 7.11 24.83 24.21
CA PRO A 734 6.99 25.81 25.28
C PRO A 734 6.40 27.13 24.75
N PRO A 735 5.77 27.96 25.62
CA PRO A 735 5.16 29.22 25.20
C PRO A 735 6.10 30.19 24.47
N GLN A 736 7.38 30.20 24.82
CA GLN A 736 8.37 31.09 24.20
C GLN A 736 8.56 30.76 22.72
N ASP A 737 8.72 29.49 22.38
CA ASP A 737 8.93 29.06 20.99
C ASP A 737 7.70 29.37 20.12
N ILE A 738 6.49 29.29 20.67
CA ILE A 738 5.25 29.70 19.96
C ILE A 738 5.26 31.22 19.70
N LYS A 739 5.70 32.03 20.67
CA LYS A 739 5.87 33.47 20.46
C LYS A 739 6.92 33.77 19.39
N ASP A 740 8.02 33.04 19.37
CA ASP A 740 9.07 33.22 18.37
C ASP A 740 8.55 32.88 16.95
N LEU A 741 7.70 31.86 16.83
CA LEU A 741 7.02 31.53 15.57
C LEU A 741 6.07 32.62 15.09
N SER A 742 5.41 33.35 16.00
CA SER A 742 4.51 34.45 15.63
C SER A 742 5.22 35.58 14.86
N GLN A 743 6.53 35.74 15.08
CA GLN A 743 7.35 36.73 14.39
C GLN A 743 7.71 36.34 12.95
N LYS A 744 7.34 35.13 12.50
CA LYS A 744 7.72 34.56 11.21
C LYS A 744 6.56 34.47 10.20
N ASN A 745 5.35 34.86 10.57
CA ASN A 745 4.15 34.80 9.71
C ASN A 745 3.94 33.41 9.07
N VAL A 746 3.89 32.37 9.88
CA VAL A 746 3.97 30.97 9.43
C VAL A 746 2.70 30.44 8.76
N ASN A 747 1.61 31.22 8.72
CA ASN A 747 0.29 30.81 8.21
C ASN A 747 -0.20 29.50 8.86
N MET A 748 -0.10 29.42 10.19
CA MET A 748 -0.57 28.28 10.97
C MET A 748 -2.05 28.01 10.71
N ASP A 749 -2.40 26.75 10.47
CA ASP A 749 -3.78 26.35 10.31
C ASP A 749 -4.53 26.41 11.65
N ILE A 750 -5.84 26.67 11.59
CA ILE A 750 -6.70 26.78 12.78
C ILE A 750 -6.72 25.47 13.58
N GLY A 751 -6.57 24.32 12.92
CA GLY A 751 -6.49 23.01 13.56
C GLY A 751 -5.27 22.89 14.47
N THR A 752 -4.09 23.24 13.96
CA THR A 752 -2.83 23.28 14.71
C THR A 752 -2.90 24.30 15.84
N PHE A 753 -3.41 25.51 15.58
CA PHE A 753 -3.55 26.54 16.62
C PHE A 753 -4.40 26.07 17.80
N LYS A 754 -5.52 25.37 17.54
CA LYS A 754 -6.40 24.81 18.58
C LYS A 754 -5.77 23.67 19.39
N LYS A 755 -4.77 22.98 18.83
CA LYS A 755 -4.08 21.87 19.49
C LYS A 755 -2.90 22.31 20.35
N LEU A 756 -2.42 23.56 20.19
CA LEU A 756 -1.38 24.11 21.06
C LEU A 756 -1.80 24.09 22.54
N GLN A 757 -0.81 23.98 23.42
CA GLN A 757 -1.03 24.05 24.87
C GLN A 757 -1.73 25.35 25.26
N LYS A 758 -2.73 25.27 26.15
CA LYS A 758 -3.44 26.46 26.65
C LYS A 758 -2.49 27.46 27.29
N GLU A 759 -1.45 26.97 27.95
CA GLU A 759 -0.40 27.77 28.58
C GLU A 759 0.41 28.57 27.54
N ALA A 760 0.50 28.08 26.31
CA ALA A 760 1.12 28.79 25.19
C ALA A 760 0.15 29.77 24.51
N ILE A 761 -1.14 29.43 24.39
CA ILE A 761 -2.15 30.25 23.69
C ILE A 761 -2.61 31.45 24.53
N LEU A 762 -3.01 31.22 25.78
CA LEU A 762 -3.67 32.24 26.60
C LEU A 762 -2.83 33.53 26.83
N PRO A 763 -1.48 33.46 26.89
CA PRO A 763 -0.64 34.66 27.00
C PRO A 763 -0.40 35.40 25.68
N LEU A 764 -0.82 34.87 24.53
CA LEU A 764 -0.59 35.51 23.23
C LEU A 764 -1.43 36.78 23.09
N THR A 765 -0.83 37.81 22.51
CA THR A 765 -1.50 39.04 22.11
C THR A 765 -2.24 38.86 20.78
N PRO A 766 -3.23 39.71 20.45
CA PRO A 766 -3.87 39.70 19.13
C PRO A 766 -2.89 39.82 17.96
N GLU A 767 -1.81 40.59 18.11
CA GLU A 767 -0.75 40.72 17.10
C GLU A 767 0.05 39.42 16.92
N GLU A 768 0.40 38.74 18.02
CA GLU A 768 1.08 37.44 17.94
C GLU A 768 0.14 36.38 17.30
N VAL A 769 -1.16 36.40 17.62
CA VAL A 769 -2.13 35.49 16.96
C VAL A 769 -2.28 35.80 15.47
N ARG A 770 -2.27 37.09 15.09
CA ARG A 770 -2.21 37.50 13.68
C ARG A 770 -0.94 36.97 13.00
N GLY A 771 0.22 37.09 13.65
CA GLY A 771 1.49 36.58 13.14
C GLY A 771 1.58 35.04 13.08
N LEU A 772 0.86 34.31 13.92
CA LEU A 772 0.79 32.85 13.82
C LEU A 772 -0.12 32.42 12.66
N LEU A 773 -1.36 32.91 12.64
CA LEU A 773 -2.39 32.44 11.71
C LEU A 773 -2.24 33.02 10.31
N GLY A 774 -1.70 34.23 10.18
CA GLY A 774 -1.55 34.93 8.91
C GLY A 774 -2.86 34.95 8.13
N GLN A 775 -2.86 34.35 6.95
CA GLN A 775 -4.04 34.26 6.07
C GLN A 775 -5.18 33.40 6.61
N ASN A 776 -4.90 32.50 7.56
CA ASN A 776 -5.91 31.66 8.22
C ASN A 776 -6.66 32.39 9.34
N LEU A 777 -6.29 33.64 9.66
CA LEU A 777 -6.89 34.44 10.72
C LEU A 777 -8.43 34.51 10.67
N PRO A 778 -9.10 34.68 9.50
CA PRO A 778 -10.56 34.69 9.43
C PRO A 778 -11.22 33.42 9.97
N GLY A 779 -10.53 32.27 9.88
CA GLY A 779 -11.02 31.00 10.41
C GLY A 779 -11.23 31.01 11.93
N LEU A 780 -10.58 31.93 12.66
CA LEU A 780 -10.74 32.10 14.10
C LEU A 780 -12.18 32.48 14.48
N LYS A 781 -12.92 33.16 13.59
CA LYS A 781 -14.31 33.54 13.82
C LYS A 781 -15.23 32.34 13.93
N ALA A 782 -15.00 31.29 13.13
CA ALA A 782 -15.77 30.05 13.20
C ALA A 782 -15.61 29.34 14.55
N GLU A 783 -14.50 29.59 15.24
CA GLU A 783 -14.09 28.96 16.50
C GLU A 783 -14.28 29.88 17.72
N GLU A 784 -14.94 31.03 17.55
CA GLU A 784 -15.14 32.04 18.60
C GLU A 784 -15.77 31.49 19.89
N LYS A 785 -16.57 30.43 19.77
CA LYS A 785 -17.29 29.78 20.89
C LYS A 785 -16.61 28.52 21.40
N THR A 786 -15.52 28.06 20.78
CA THR A 786 -14.86 26.80 21.12
C THR A 786 -13.59 27.05 21.94
N SER A 787 -13.27 26.15 22.87
CA SER A 787 -11.99 26.18 23.58
C SER A 787 -10.89 25.67 22.64
N PRO A 788 -9.66 26.23 22.66
CA PRO A 788 -9.15 27.27 23.56
C PRO A 788 -9.39 28.72 23.09
N VAL A 789 -9.91 28.94 21.88
CA VAL A 789 -10.09 30.26 21.27
C VAL A 789 -10.98 31.18 22.12
N ARG A 790 -12.10 30.66 22.63
CA ARG A 790 -13.01 31.41 23.51
C ARG A 790 -12.31 31.91 24.78
N GLU A 791 -11.51 31.06 25.42
CA GLU A 791 -10.78 31.41 26.65
C GLU A 791 -9.73 32.48 26.39
N TRP A 792 -9.07 32.42 25.23
CA TRP A 792 -8.13 33.44 24.80
C TRP A 792 -8.85 34.79 24.58
N ILE A 793 -9.97 34.81 23.85
CA ILE A 793 -10.79 36.02 23.61
C ILE A 793 -11.17 36.71 24.92
N LEU A 794 -11.64 35.96 25.91
CA LEU A 794 -12.06 36.50 27.22
C LEU A 794 -10.93 37.20 27.99
N LYS A 795 -9.66 36.94 27.66
CA LYS A 795 -8.49 37.56 28.30
C LYS A 795 -8.00 38.82 27.57
N GLN A 796 -8.46 39.07 26.35
CA GLN A 796 -8.04 40.22 25.55
C GLN A 796 -8.99 41.42 25.74
N ARG A 797 -8.48 42.64 25.53
CA ARG A 797 -9.34 43.83 25.44
C ARG A 797 -10.13 43.82 24.14
N GLN A 798 -11.39 44.25 24.18
CA GLN A 798 -12.25 44.27 23.00
C GLN A 798 -11.65 45.14 21.88
N ASP A 799 -11.09 46.33 22.19
CA ASP A 799 -10.40 47.17 21.19
C ASP A 799 -9.26 46.45 20.45
N SER A 800 -8.50 45.61 21.17
CA SER A 800 -7.38 44.88 20.59
C SER A 800 -7.85 43.70 19.72
N LEU A 801 -9.02 43.13 20.02
CA LEU A 801 -9.66 42.13 19.17
C LEU A 801 -10.28 42.77 17.92
N ASP A 802 -10.89 43.95 18.07
CA ASP A 802 -11.49 44.70 16.95
C ASP A 802 -10.43 45.10 15.92
N ALA A 803 -9.21 45.41 16.37
CA ALA A 803 -8.06 45.66 15.50
C ALA A 803 -7.70 44.48 14.58
N LEU A 804 -8.14 43.25 14.89
CA LEU A 804 -7.95 42.09 13.99
C LEU A 804 -8.87 42.14 12.77
N GLY A 805 -9.92 42.95 12.76
CA GLY A 805 -10.80 43.15 11.60
C GLY A 805 -11.70 41.95 11.22
N ILE A 806 -11.75 40.91 12.07
CA ILE A 806 -12.52 39.67 11.82
C ILE A 806 -13.81 39.58 12.66
N GLY A 807 -14.16 40.65 13.38
CA GLY A 807 -15.41 40.75 14.14
C GLY A 807 -15.53 39.78 15.33
N LEU A 808 -14.43 39.53 16.05
CA LEU A 808 -14.48 38.74 17.29
C LEU A 808 -15.14 39.53 18.43
N THR A 809 -15.92 38.86 19.26
CA THR A 809 -16.73 39.47 20.32
C THR A 809 -16.61 38.70 21.65
N GLY A 810 -16.67 39.46 22.74
CA GLY A 810 -16.63 38.91 24.10
C GLY A 810 -15.31 39.12 24.82
N GLY A 811 -14.45 40.02 24.33
CA GLY A 811 -13.31 40.50 25.10
C GLY A 811 -13.72 41.40 26.27
N ILE A 812 -12.73 41.85 27.03
CA ILE A 812 -12.91 42.74 28.18
C ILE A 812 -13.32 44.13 27.65
N PRO A 813 -14.49 44.67 28.05
CA PRO A 813 -14.96 45.97 27.58
C PRO A 813 -14.03 47.12 28.02
N ASN A 814 -14.01 48.18 27.22
CA ASN A 814 -13.16 49.34 27.48
C ASN A 814 -13.58 50.07 28.77
N GLY A 815 -12.60 50.49 29.58
CA GLY A 815 -12.83 51.25 30.81
C GLY A 815 -13.07 50.42 32.08
N TYR A 816 -13.03 49.09 32.01
CA TYR A 816 -13.19 48.21 33.17
C TYR A 816 -11.84 47.68 33.68
N ILE A 817 -11.64 47.67 35.01
CA ILE A 817 -10.47 47.08 35.68
C ILE A 817 -10.86 45.68 36.20
N ILE A 818 -10.10 44.65 35.83
CA ILE A 818 -10.23 43.31 36.42
C ILE A 818 -9.52 43.31 37.78
N ILE A 819 -10.29 43.24 38.87
CA ILE A 819 -9.76 43.09 40.23
C ILE A 819 -9.65 41.59 40.54
N SER A 820 -8.42 41.03 40.49
CA SER A 820 -8.17 39.67 40.93
C SER A 820 -8.27 39.58 42.46
N ARG A 821 -9.30 38.89 42.98
CA ARG A 821 -9.39 38.56 44.41
C ARG A 821 -8.24 37.60 44.78
N ARG A 822 -7.17 38.11 45.41
CA ARG A 822 -6.18 37.26 46.09
C ARG A 822 -6.87 36.45 47.19
N ASN A 823 -6.63 35.14 47.19
CA ASN A 823 -7.02 34.21 48.24
C ASN A 823 -6.69 34.80 49.62
N ARG A 824 -7.72 35.00 50.45
CA ARG A 824 -7.52 35.14 51.89
C ARG A 824 -7.22 33.75 52.43
N HIS A 825 -6.00 33.54 52.90
CA HIS A 825 -5.71 32.46 53.83
C HIS A 825 -6.68 32.55 55.02
N ARG A 826 -7.45 31.48 55.23
CA ARG A 826 -7.82 30.95 56.54
C ARG A 826 -7.90 29.44 56.44
#